data_AF-A0A950VTX0-F1
#
_entry.id   AF-A0A950VTX0-F1
#
_cell.length_a   1.000
_cell.length_b   1.000
_cell.length_c   1.000
_cell.angle_alpha   90.00
_cell.angle_beta   90.00
_cell.angle_gamma   90.00
#
_symmetry.space_group_name_H-M   'P 1'
#
loop_
_entity.id
_entity.type
_entity.pdbx_description
1 polymer ?
#
loop_
_entity_poly.entity_id
_entity_poly.type
_entity_poly.pdbx_seq_one_letter_code
_entity_poly.pdbx_strand_id
1 'polypeptide(L)'
;MQRLARSKPLTFSIAGVLVLAVAVGGAATATVFQPQQVEAQQRPAGGTGLVVRTVPAAVGPISTVLGYAGAVQAQQSVNIVPRTQGVITELPVDVGSVVHRGDTLAVLDQGALPAQLLQAQAGLLSARAKLAQIEAGARPEDVAVAQAQLDAANARLAGLQQGRPETIQSAQAGLDSAQAKLRALLIGPTDDVRQASQSAVDADQSALQSAQAALDNFTGQSTSDVQAAQSNVDSDKAAVAAAQSALDNLRGTNASDLQAAQSAVDTDKAQIASAQAALTNTNVSSSADLQQLQSKVKIDQAVIQAAQAAIDQANSPPDAQIQAARQLVDAAQASVDSANSSVTVLSNPVKPNAPTTPGAPPTQGTNGGACAVNSNGSTISGTQCDAAKQAANSSLSASQQQLVAAQSALNQLLNGGPPATKAQLQSQLVTAQENLKTDQARLSAETAATIAAQQQAAQATLTTAQEKLKADQAKLDSLVSGTFQSEVASAQSTLIGATQKLKADQARLDAINSGTEAAQQAQLQSSFDAAQQKLLTDQAKLDVVNQGPTPEDVRQAQAVVMQSQDNLATAVAPGAQTDLQQQIAAVQQQLANLQKTESPYLDSDVQAAVAGVAQAEASVALAQANLDQTTVVAPFDGVIGSRALNAGAFASSSTPILTLASTAVEVHVTVEEARVGQIQPGQAVTLTVPAYPDVNFPAHVVSVAPSGDPRAHTFDAKIVPDNQDPRLLPGMFAQAQVVAAEKPDALLVPKEAIVQQAGNQIVFVDNNGTAQAVPVQTGMSNDTQVEITSGLVPGQPVVVVGQSALRDGVPIQDISLGQNGPQGGQNGQRGGQQQQQQQGGGG
;
A
#
# COMPACT_ATOMS: atom_id res chain seq x y z
N MET A 1 62.80 -39.50 -1.82
CA MET A 1 63.85 -38.45 -1.90
C MET A 1 63.55 -37.46 -0.79
N GLN A 2 64.31 -37.55 0.30
CA GLN A 2 65.51 -36.73 0.56
C GLN A 2 65.12 -35.37 1.14
N ARG A 3 65.29 -35.19 2.46
CA ARG A 3 66.50 -34.62 3.12
C ARG A 3 66.40 -33.09 3.14
N LEU A 4 66.78 -32.33 4.16
CA LEU A 4 67.44 -32.50 5.46
C LEU A 4 67.38 -31.09 6.09
N ALA A 5 67.16 -30.98 7.41
CA ALA A 5 68.12 -30.48 8.40
C ALA A 5 68.48 -28.98 8.31
N ARG A 6 68.68 -28.20 9.37
CA ARG A 6 69.21 -28.36 10.74
C ARG A 6 68.95 -26.97 11.39
N SER A 7 68.96 -26.66 12.68
CA SER A 7 69.58 -27.14 13.92
C SER A 7 69.09 -26.13 15.00
N LYS A 8 68.43 -26.46 16.12
CA LYS A 8 68.93 -27.04 17.40
C LYS A 8 70.17 -26.33 17.99
N PRO A 9 70.46 -26.43 19.31
CA PRO A 9 69.58 -26.57 20.49
C PRO A 9 70.13 -25.83 21.75
N LEU A 10 69.46 -25.90 22.90
CA LEU A 10 70.15 -26.26 24.17
C LEU A 10 69.16 -26.82 25.20
N THR A 11 69.61 -27.88 25.85
CA THR A 11 68.94 -28.82 26.77
C THR A 11 69.90 -29.11 27.92
N PHE A 12 69.43 -29.41 29.13
CA PHE A 12 69.95 -30.44 30.07
C PHE A 12 68.91 -30.56 31.22
N SER A 13 68.18 -31.68 31.44
CA SER A 13 68.55 -33.05 31.89
C SER A 13 69.13 -33.09 33.31
N ILE A 14 68.50 -33.66 34.35
CA ILE A 14 68.14 -35.08 34.71
C ILE A 14 69.07 -35.62 35.83
N ALA A 15 68.47 -36.44 36.72
CA ALA A 15 69.04 -37.41 37.67
C ALA A 15 69.65 -36.83 38.97
N GLY A 16 69.50 -37.42 40.15
CA GLY A 16 69.00 -38.74 40.54
C GLY A 16 69.81 -39.23 41.75
N VAL A 17 69.24 -40.16 42.51
CA VAL A 17 69.91 -41.15 43.38
C VAL A 17 70.12 -40.81 44.88
N LEU A 18 69.37 -41.58 45.67
CA LEU A 18 69.54 -42.07 47.04
C LEU A 18 70.98 -42.58 47.33
N VAL A 19 71.48 -42.44 48.57
CA VAL A 19 72.08 -43.53 49.40
C VAL A 19 72.70 -43.00 50.70
N LEU A 20 72.43 -43.79 51.75
CA LEU A 20 72.93 -43.88 53.13
C LEU A 20 74.47 -43.82 53.34
N ALA A 21 74.90 -43.25 54.49
CA ALA A 21 75.93 -43.74 55.44
C ALA A 21 76.41 -42.57 56.35
N VAL A 22 76.08 -42.52 57.65
CA VAL A 22 76.79 -43.08 58.83
C VAL A 22 78.13 -42.39 59.18
N ALA A 23 78.18 -41.93 60.45
CA ALA A 23 79.32 -41.84 61.39
C ALA A 23 80.05 -40.50 61.67
N VAL A 24 79.82 -40.02 62.92
CA VAL A 24 80.80 -39.68 63.99
C VAL A 24 81.34 -38.24 64.14
N GLY A 25 81.21 -37.74 65.38
CA GLY A 25 81.98 -36.65 66.04
C GLY A 25 81.19 -35.34 66.15
N GLY A 26 81.01 -34.65 67.29
CA GLY A 26 81.56 -34.68 68.65
C GLY A 26 81.52 -33.25 69.22
N ALA A 27 81.51 -33.11 70.55
CA ALA A 27 81.52 -31.88 71.39
C ALA A 27 80.17 -31.15 71.62
N ALA A 28 79.54 -31.27 72.81
CA ALA A 28 79.77 -30.52 74.07
C ALA A 28 79.25 -29.07 73.97
N THR A 29 78.19 -28.65 74.68
CA THR A 29 78.15 -28.22 76.10
C THR A 29 76.71 -28.27 76.67
N ALA A 30 76.44 -28.88 77.83
CA ALA A 30 76.17 -28.26 79.15
C ALA A 30 75.30 -26.97 79.09
N THR A 31 74.09 -26.90 79.66
CA THR A 31 73.79 -26.83 81.11
C THR A 31 72.29 -27.08 81.43
N VAL A 32 71.96 -27.99 82.36
CA VAL A 32 71.45 -27.81 83.76
C VAL A 32 70.07 -27.13 83.91
N PHE A 33 69.04 -27.83 84.45
CA PHE A 33 68.42 -27.59 85.78
C PHE A 33 67.10 -28.37 86.03
N GLN A 34 67.25 -29.42 86.84
CA GLN A 34 66.46 -29.97 87.95
C GLN A 34 64.97 -30.39 87.87
N PRO A 35 64.65 -31.60 88.40
CA PRO A 35 63.30 -32.13 88.63
C PRO A 35 62.86 -31.98 90.10
N GLN A 36 61.55 -31.85 90.35
CA GLN A 36 60.93 -32.08 91.66
C GLN A 36 59.47 -32.49 91.45
N GLN A 37 58.82 -33.39 92.21
CA GLN A 37 59.22 -34.39 93.19
C GLN A 37 57.97 -35.28 93.30
N VAL A 38 58.16 -36.60 93.27
CA VAL A 38 57.14 -37.58 93.59
C VAL A 38 57.21 -37.81 95.09
N GLU A 39 56.20 -37.37 95.84
CA GLU A 39 56.02 -37.77 97.25
C GLU A 39 55.20 -39.06 97.31
N ALA A 40 55.82 -40.10 97.84
CA ALA A 40 55.21 -41.37 98.20
C ALA A 40 54.86 -41.35 99.70
N GLN A 41 53.58 -41.56 100.03
CA GLN A 41 53.14 -41.84 101.40
C GLN A 41 52.21 -43.07 101.44
N GLN A 42 52.82 -44.18 101.86
CA GLN A 42 52.34 -45.20 102.81
C GLN A 42 50.94 -45.85 102.64
N ARG A 43 50.96 -47.15 102.32
CA ARG A 43 49.95 -48.20 102.60
C ARG A 43 50.02 -48.64 104.09
N PRO A 44 49.10 -49.48 104.65
CA PRO A 44 47.96 -50.22 104.05
C PRO A 44 46.65 -50.25 104.88
N ALA A 45 45.53 -50.66 104.26
CA ALA A 45 44.67 -51.77 104.74
C ALA A 45 43.39 -51.95 103.87
N GLY A 46 43.26 -53.11 103.22
CA GLY A 46 41.99 -53.84 103.01
C GLY A 46 40.92 -53.30 102.04
N GLY A 47 40.84 -53.88 100.84
CA GLY A 47 39.66 -53.81 99.96
C GLY A 47 40.04 -53.90 98.48
N THR A 48 39.95 -55.07 97.87
CA THR A 48 40.51 -55.38 96.54
C THR A 48 39.54 -55.00 95.41
N GLY A 49 39.82 -53.90 94.68
CA GLY A 49 39.22 -53.55 93.37
C GLY A 49 39.83 -52.29 92.72
N LEU A 50 39.99 -52.26 91.38
CA LEU A 50 40.54 -51.11 90.62
C LEU A 50 39.48 -50.02 90.38
N VAL A 51 39.83 -48.75 90.60
CA VAL A 51 38.88 -47.63 90.46
C VAL A 51 38.70 -47.25 88.98
N VAL A 52 37.44 -47.20 88.52
CA VAL A 52 37.07 -46.91 87.12
C VAL A 52 35.89 -45.93 87.05
N ARG A 53 35.76 -45.19 85.95
CA ARG A 53 34.55 -44.39 85.65
C ARG A 53 33.79 -45.03 84.50
N THR A 54 32.49 -45.26 84.69
CA THR A 54 31.61 -45.79 83.65
C THR A 54 30.68 -44.72 83.08
N VAL A 55 30.25 -44.92 81.84
CA VAL A 55 29.19 -44.16 81.16
C VAL A 55 28.24 -45.17 80.53
N PRO A 56 26.91 -45.04 80.68
CA PRO A 56 25.98 -45.96 80.04
C PRO A 56 26.04 -45.83 78.52
N ALA A 57 26.09 -46.95 77.80
CA ALA A 57 25.95 -46.95 76.35
C ALA A 57 24.54 -46.47 75.96
N ALA A 58 24.45 -45.32 75.29
CA ALA A 58 23.17 -44.66 74.99
C ALA A 58 22.81 -44.84 73.52
N VAL A 59 21.53 -45.02 73.22
CA VAL A 59 21.04 -44.98 71.84
C VAL A 59 20.82 -43.52 71.46
N GLY A 60 21.39 -43.11 70.33
CA GLY A 60 21.20 -41.77 69.80
C GLY A 60 21.65 -41.63 68.36
N PRO A 61 21.38 -40.47 67.74
CA PRO A 61 21.78 -40.21 66.37
C PRO A 61 23.28 -40.00 66.27
N ILE A 62 23.91 -40.65 65.29
CA ILE A 62 25.29 -40.35 64.89
C ILE A 62 25.33 -40.03 63.41
N SER A 63 25.98 -38.91 63.09
CA SER A 63 26.25 -38.50 61.73
C SER A 63 27.75 -38.30 61.52
N THR A 64 28.22 -38.68 60.32
CA THR A 64 29.58 -38.39 59.86
C THR A 64 29.50 -37.22 58.89
N VAL A 65 30.14 -36.11 59.25
CA VAL A 65 30.15 -34.89 58.44
C VAL A 65 31.50 -34.73 57.77
N LEU A 66 31.50 -34.46 56.46
CA LEU A 66 32.69 -34.19 55.67
C LEU A 66 32.72 -32.71 55.29
N GLY A 67 33.77 -32.02 55.71
CA GLY A 67 33.97 -30.61 55.40
C GLY A 67 34.73 -30.43 54.09
N TYR A 68 34.13 -29.71 53.16
CA TYR A 68 34.73 -29.29 51.90
C TYR A 68 34.69 -27.78 51.77
N ALA A 69 35.49 -27.26 50.86
CA ALA A 69 35.52 -25.84 50.58
C ALA A 69 35.43 -25.62 49.08
N GLY A 70 34.60 -24.67 48.66
CA GLY A 70 34.26 -24.47 47.26
C GLY A 70 33.89 -23.03 46.95
N ALA A 71 33.94 -22.71 45.66
CA ALA A 71 33.50 -21.40 45.18
C ALA A 71 32.00 -21.42 44.89
N VAL A 72 31.32 -20.35 45.30
CA VAL A 72 29.94 -20.05 44.88
C VAL A 72 30.00 -19.49 43.47
N GLN A 73 29.24 -20.08 42.56
CA GLN A 73 29.13 -19.68 41.16
C GLN A 73 27.67 -19.38 40.82
N ALA A 74 27.44 -18.50 39.85
CA ALA A 74 26.10 -18.31 39.31
C ALA A 74 25.72 -19.54 38.47
N GLN A 75 24.48 -20.02 38.61
CA GLN A 75 24.02 -21.21 37.86
C GLN A 75 24.05 -20.98 36.35
N GLN A 76 23.85 -19.74 35.91
CA GLN A 76 23.92 -19.34 34.51
C GLN A 76 24.70 -18.03 34.40
N SER A 77 25.64 -17.98 33.46
CA SER A 77 26.32 -16.74 33.08
C SER A 77 26.44 -16.69 31.57
N VAL A 78 25.91 -15.62 30.96
CA VAL A 78 25.92 -15.44 29.52
C VAL A 78 26.46 -14.07 29.14
N ASN A 79 27.29 -14.05 28.10
CA ASN A 79 27.75 -12.83 27.48
C ASN A 79 26.68 -12.34 26.50
N ILE A 80 26.12 -11.17 26.78
CA ILE A 80 25.07 -10.57 25.95
C ILE A 80 25.74 -9.86 24.79
N VAL A 81 25.63 -10.46 23.60
CA VAL A 81 26.05 -9.88 22.32
C VAL A 81 24.82 -9.37 21.55
N PRO A 82 24.94 -8.27 20.81
CA PRO A 82 23.86 -7.80 19.97
C PRO A 82 23.71 -8.72 18.75
N ARG A 83 22.46 -8.93 18.31
CA ARG A 83 22.18 -9.71 17.09
C ARG A 83 22.48 -8.93 15.82
N THR A 84 22.45 -7.61 15.91
CA THR A 84 22.70 -6.68 14.82
C THR A 84 23.73 -5.64 15.24
N GLN A 85 24.55 -5.16 14.30
CA GLN A 85 25.65 -4.23 14.60
C GLN A 85 25.18 -2.77 14.63
N GLY A 86 25.57 -1.97 15.60
CA GLY A 86 25.06 -0.59 15.69
C GLY A 86 25.71 0.21 16.81
N VAL A 87 25.41 1.51 16.87
CA VAL A 87 25.88 2.36 17.98
C VAL A 87 24.91 2.21 19.14
N ILE A 88 25.41 1.99 20.35
CA ILE A 88 24.57 1.93 21.55
C ILE A 88 24.11 3.36 21.87
N THR A 89 22.83 3.67 21.67
CA THR A 89 22.23 4.97 22.00
C THR A 89 21.89 5.05 23.48
N GLU A 90 21.32 3.98 24.03
CA GLU A 90 20.92 3.90 25.42
C GLU A 90 21.41 2.61 26.07
N LEU A 91 21.92 2.73 27.29
CA LEU A 91 22.31 1.61 28.13
C LEU A 91 21.74 1.83 29.53
N PRO A 92 20.45 1.50 29.77
CA PRO A 92 19.73 1.85 30.99
C PRO A 92 20.15 1.02 32.23
N VAL A 93 21.05 0.05 32.08
CA VAL A 93 21.49 -0.84 33.15
C VAL A 93 22.96 -0.62 33.51
N ASP A 94 23.26 -0.70 34.80
CA ASP A 94 24.62 -0.58 35.33
C ASP A 94 25.08 -1.91 35.95
N VAL A 95 26.39 -2.01 36.20
CA VAL A 95 26.97 -3.17 36.90
C VAL A 95 26.37 -3.28 38.29
N GLY A 96 25.81 -4.44 38.63
CA GLY A 96 25.10 -4.70 39.88
C GLY A 96 23.57 -4.48 39.81
N SER A 97 23.04 -3.94 38.70
CA SER A 97 21.58 -3.84 38.51
C SER A 97 20.95 -5.23 38.40
N VAL A 98 19.83 -5.43 39.10
CA VAL A 98 18.96 -6.61 38.95
C VAL A 98 18.05 -6.38 37.76
N VAL A 99 17.97 -7.36 36.87
CA VAL A 99 17.14 -7.34 35.66
C VAL A 99 16.30 -8.61 35.58
N HIS A 100 15.08 -8.47 35.08
CA HIS A 100 14.19 -9.59 34.80
C HIS A 100 14.21 -9.94 33.32
N ARG A 101 13.79 -11.15 33.01
CA ARG A 101 13.65 -11.62 31.63
C ARG A 101 12.76 -10.67 30.83
N GLY A 102 13.29 -10.18 29.72
CA GLY A 102 12.62 -9.23 28.84
C GLY A 102 12.96 -7.77 29.10
N ASP A 103 13.64 -7.44 30.21
CA ASP A 103 14.07 -6.07 30.49
C ASP A 103 15.07 -5.60 29.43
N THR A 104 14.91 -4.35 28.98
CA THR A 104 15.81 -3.72 28.02
C THR A 104 17.18 -3.49 28.64
N LEU A 105 18.20 -4.10 28.05
CA LEU A 105 19.59 -3.98 28.47
C LEU A 105 20.34 -2.93 27.68
N ALA A 106 20.10 -2.85 26.37
CA ALA A 106 20.70 -1.86 25.48
C ALA A 106 19.78 -1.56 24.30
N VAL A 107 19.77 -0.31 23.85
CA VAL A 107 19.13 0.11 22.60
C VAL A 107 20.21 0.52 21.63
N LEU A 108 20.19 -0.08 20.44
CA LEU A 108 21.08 0.26 19.34
C LEU A 108 20.35 1.15 18.34
N ASP A 109 21.05 2.14 17.81
CA ASP A 109 20.58 2.91 16.67
C ASP A 109 21.29 2.44 15.39
N GLN A 110 20.47 2.13 14.40
CA GLN A 110 20.88 1.99 13.00
C GLN A 110 20.01 2.93 12.19
N GLY A 111 20.56 4.09 11.83
CA GLY A 111 19.81 5.15 11.15
C GLY A 111 19.13 4.72 9.83
N ALA A 112 19.46 3.56 9.26
CA ALA A 112 18.83 3.02 8.05
C ALA A 112 17.57 2.16 8.30
N LEU A 113 17.42 1.52 9.47
CA LEU A 113 16.35 0.54 9.70
C LEU A 113 14.94 1.16 9.79
N PRO A 114 14.72 2.31 10.47
CA PRO A 114 13.42 2.97 10.47
C PRO A 114 12.99 3.41 9.06
N ALA A 115 13.94 3.91 8.26
CA ALA A 115 13.69 4.28 6.88
C ALA A 115 13.36 3.05 6.01
N GLN A 116 14.01 1.91 6.26
CA GLN A 116 13.73 0.65 5.58
C GLN A 116 12.34 0.09 5.93
N LEU A 117 11.91 0.19 7.19
CA LEU A 117 10.55 -0.17 7.60
C LEU A 117 9.52 0.73 6.91
N LEU A 118 9.74 2.04 6.87
CA LEU A 118 8.87 2.99 6.19
C LEU A 118 8.78 2.68 4.68
N GLN A 119 9.91 2.36 4.04
CA GLN A 119 9.94 1.95 2.64
C GLN A 119 9.15 0.64 2.39
N ALA A 120 9.30 -0.35 3.27
CA ALA A 120 8.56 -1.61 3.17
C ALA A 120 7.05 -1.38 3.36
N GLN A 121 6.65 -0.53 4.30
CA GLN A 121 5.25 -0.16 4.53
C GLN A 121 4.65 0.58 3.32
N ALA A 122 5.40 1.48 2.69
CA ALA A 122 4.99 2.14 1.45
C ALA A 122 4.82 1.13 0.30
N GLY A 123 5.72 0.15 0.20
CA GLY A 123 5.60 -0.96 -0.74
C GLY A 123 4.33 -1.79 -0.53
N LEU A 124 3.98 -2.09 0.72
CA LEU A 124 2.74 -2.77 1.08
C LEU A 124 1.50 -1.95 0.70
N LEU A 125 1.51 -0.65 0.97
CA LEU A 125 0.41 0.23 0.59
C LEU A 125 0.21 0.25 -0.93
N SER A 126 1.30 0.35 -1.71
CA SER A 126 1.24 0.31 -3.17
C SER A 126 0.71 -1.04 -3.69
N ALA A 127 1.15 -2.16 -3.11
CA ALA A 127 0.66 -3.49 -3.48
C ALA A 127 -0.84 -3.65 -3.19
N ARG A 128 -1.31 -3.17 -2.02
CA ARG A 128 -2.74 -3.17 -1.65
C ARG A 128 -3.56 -2.28 -2.56
N ALA A 129 -3.07 -1.09 -2.91
CA ALA A 129 -3.73 -0.20 -3.85
C ALA A 129 -3.86 -0.84 -5.24
N LYS A 130 -2.84 -1.57 -5.69
CA LYS A 130 -2.87 -2.31 -6.95
C LYS A 130 -3.90 -3.45 -6.91
N LEU A 131 -3.98 -4.22 -5.81
CA LEU A 131 -5.01 -5.25 -5.63
C LEU A 131 -6.41 -4.62 -5.65
N ALA A 132 -6.62 -3.53 -4.89
CA ALA A 132 -7.90 -2.83 -4.85
C ALA A 132 -8.31 -2.28 -6.22
N GLN A 133 -7.36 -1.80 -7.02
CA GLN A 133 -7.61 -1.38 -8.40
C GLN A 133 -8.07 -2.55 -9.28
N ILE A 134 -7.47 -3.73 -9.11
CA ILE A 134 -7.85 -4.93 -9.85
C ILE A 134 -9.23 -5.44 -9.42
N GLU A 135 -9.52 -5.44 -8.12
CA GLU A 135 -10.82 -5.85 -7.55
C GLU A 135 -11.96 -4.88 -7.91
N ALA A 136 -11.66 -3.58 -8.00
CA ALA A 136 -12.61 -2.58 -8.46
C ALA A 136 -13.00 -2.76 -9.95
N GLY A 137 -12.17 -3.47 -10.72
CA GLY A 137 -12.46 -3.84 -12.10
C GLY A 137 -12.52 -2.64 -13.04
N ALA A 138 -13.45 -2.71 -13.99
CA ALA A 138 -13.68 -1.67 -14.98
C ALA A 138 -14.22 -0.40 -14.36
N ARG A 139 -13.69 0.76 -14.76
CA ARG A 139 -14.28 2.03 -14.35
C ARG A 139 -15.66 2.20 -15.02
N PRO A 140 -16.70 2.63 -14.28
CA PRO A 140 -18.05 2.80 -14.83
C PRO A 140 -18.09 3.71 -16.06
N GLU A 141 -17.22 4.72 -16.11
CA GLU A 141 -17.12 5.64 -17.25
C GLU A 141 -16.61 4.94 -18.52
N ASP A 142 -15.65 4.03 -18.40
CA ASP A 142 -15.10 3.28 -19.54
C ASP A 142 -16.14 2.30 -20.09
N VAL A 143 -16.88 1.62 -19.21
CA VAL A 143 -18.00 0.73 -19.58
C VAL A 143 -19.11 1.52 -20.28
N ALA A 144 -19.46 2.71 -19.77
CA ALA A 144 -20.47 3.58 -20.38
C ALA A 144 -20.08 4.04 -21.79
N VAL A 145 -18.79 4.36 -22.01
CA VAL A 145 -18.28 4.72 -23.35
C VAL A 145 -18.36 3.52 -24.30
N ALA A 146 -17.95 2.32 -23.85
CA ALA A 146 -18.01 1.11 -24.66
C ALA A 146 -19.47 0.72 -24.99
N GLN A 147 -20.39 0.88 -24.03
CA GLN A 147 -21.82 0.64 -24.24
C GLN A 147 -22.40 1.63 -25.26
N ALA A 148 -22.08 2.93 -25.17
CA ALA A 148 -22.53 3.92 -26.13
C ALA A 148 -22.04 3.64 -27.57
N GLN A 149 -20.83 3.08 -27.72
CA GLN A 149 -20.31 2.65 -29.02
C GLN A 149 -21.08 1.45 -29.58
N LEU A 150 -21.45 0.48 -28.74
CA LEU A 150 -22.31 -0.64 -29.10
C LEU A 150 -23.71 -0.17 -29.51
N ASP A 151 -24.31 0.76 -28.75
CA ASP A 151 -25.62 1.33 -29.04
C ASP A 151 -25.62 2.07 -30.38
N ALA A 152 -24.59 2.86 -30.66
CA ALA A 152 -24.43 3.53 -31.95
C ALA A 152 -24.28 2.52 -33.12
N ALA A 153 -23.55 1.41 -32.91
CA ALA A 153 -23.41 0.36 -33.90
C ALA A 153 -24.73 -0.38 -34.16
N ASN A 154 -25.51 -0.65 -33.12
CA ASN A 154 -26.84 -1.25 -33.19
C ASN A 154 -27.85 -0.31 -33.89
N ALA A 155 -27.81 0.99 -33.61
CA ALA A 155 -28.66 1.97 -34.28
C ALA A 155 -28.38 2.03 -35.80
N ARG A 156 -27.10 1.94 -36.21
CA ARG A 156 -26.71 1.85 -37.62
C ARG A 156 -27.22 0.55 -38.27
N LEU A 157 -27.12 -0.58 -37.56
CA LEU A 157 -27.65 -1.87 -38.04
C LEU A 157 -29.17 -1.82 -38.22
N ALA A 158 -29.89 -1.25 -37.25
CA ALA A 158 -31.34 -1.06 -37.34
C ALA A 158 -31.74 -0.17 -38.53
N GLY A 159 -30.99 0.91 -38.78
CA GLY A 159 -31.20 1.78 -39.94
C GLY A 159 -30.99 1.07 -41.28
N LEU A 160 -30.07 0.10 -41.36
CA LEU A 160 -29.88 -0.72 -42.57
C LEU A 160 -30.98 -1.77 -42.77
N GLN A 161 -31.57 -2.27 -41.69
CA GLN A 161 -32.65 -3.27 -41.74
C GLN A 161 -34.01 -2.67 -42.12
N GLN A 162 -34.29 -1.42 -41.73
CA GLN A 162 -35.59 -0.79 -42.00
C GLN A 162 -35.66 0.00 -43.32
N GLY A 163 -34.54 0.13 -44.05
CA GLY A 163 -34.45 1.04 -45.20
C GLY A 163 -34.44 2.50 -44.74
N ARG A 164 -33.73 3.39 -45.46
CA ARG A 164 -33.63 4.79 -45.03
C ARG A 164 -34.95 5.50 -45.35
N PRO A 165 -35.67 6.06 -44.36
CA PRO A 165 -36.96 6.71 -44.60
C PRO A 165 -36.84 7.89 -45.58
N GLU A 166 -35.71 8.61 -45.60
CA GLU A 166 -35.50 9.70 -46.56
C GLU A 166 -35.40 9.20 -48.02
N THR A 167 -34.81 8.02 -48.27
CA THR A 167 -34.70 7.46 -49.63
C THR A 167 -36.02 6.87 -50.10
N ILE A 168 -36.82 6.32 -49.19
CA ILE A 168 -38.17 5.83 -49.51
C ILE A 168 -39.08 7.02 -49.86
N GLN A 169 -39.01 8.11 -49.10
CA GLN A 169 -39.81 9.31 -49.33
C GLN A 169 -39.49 9.98 -50.66
N SER A 170 -38.21 10.11 -51.02
CA SER A 170 -37.80 10.70 -52.31
C SER A 170 -38.19 9.82 -53.50
N ALA A 171 -38.03 8.50 -53.39
CA ALA A 171 -38.46 7.56 -54.42
C ALA A 171 -39.99 7.56 -54.59
N GLN A 172 -40.74 7.67 -53.50
CA GLN A 172 -42.21 7.79 -53.53
C GLN A 172 -42.64 9.09 -54.23
N ALA A 173 -42.03 10.23 -53.90
CA ALA A 173 -42.33 11.51 -54.55
C ALA A 173 -42.03 11.49 -56.07
N GLY A 174 -40.96 10.80 -56.48
CA GLY A 174 -40.63 10.59 -57.89
C GLY A 174 -41.69 9.77 -58.62
N LEU A 175 -42.16 8.69 -57.99
CA LEU A 175 -43.25 7.86 -58.52
C LEU A 175 -44.56 8.67 -58.65
N ASP A 176 -44.91 9.45 -57.63
CA ASP A 176 -46.12 10.28 -57.64
C ASP A 176 -46.07 11.32 -58.78
N SER A 177 -44.90 11.94 -59.01
CA SER A 177 -44.69 12.87 -60.13
C SER A 177 -44.81 12.19 -61.50
N ALA A 178 -44.20 11.01 -61.67
CA ALA A 178 -44.29 10.23 -62.90
C ALA A 178 -45.75 9.81 -63.20
N GLN A 179 -46.49 9.39 -62.18
CA GLN A 179 -47.90 9.04 -62.30
C GLN A 179 -48.77 10.25 -62.64
N ALA A 180 -48.50 11.41 -62.04
CA ALA A 180 -49.21 12.66 -62.36
C ALA A 180 -49.01 13.06 -63.82
N LYS A 181 -47.78 12.94 -64.35
CA LYS A 181 -47.46 13.22 -65.76
C LYS A 181 -48.16 12.25 -66.71
N LEU A 182 -48.19 10.96 -66.39
CA LEU A 182 -48.93 9.95 -67.16
C LEU A 182 -50.44 10.22 -67.15
N ARG A 183 -51.03 10.59 -65.99
CA ARG A 183 -52.44 10.98 -65.91
C ARG A 183 -52.75 12.20 -66.79
N ALA A 184 -51.90 13.22 -66.77
CA ALA A 184 -52.08 14.41 -67.61
C ALA A 184 -52.11 14.06 -69.11
N LEU A 185 -51.24 13.13 -69.54
CA LEU A 185 -51.22 12.65 -70.93
C LEU A 185 -52.45 11.79 -71.27
N LEU A 186 -52.98 11.00 -70.32
CA LEU A 186 -54.18 10.18 -70.54
C LEU A 186 -55.47 10.99 -70.58
N ILE A 187 -55.54 12.13 -69.87
CA ILE A 187 -56.69 13.05 -69.87
C ILE A 187 -56.77 13.84 -71.19
N GLY A 188 -55.62 14.08 -71.85
CA GLY A 188 -55.53 14.87 -73.07
C GLY A 188 -55.76 16.37 -72.82
N PRO A 189 -55.71 17.21 -73.88
CA PRO A 189 -55.93 18.64 -73.75
C PRO A 189 -57.37 18.93 -73.30
N THR A 190 -57.51 19.85 -72.34
CA THR A 190 -58.81 20.22 -71.76
C THR A 190 -59.68 20.94 -72.78
N ASP A 191 -61.01 20.90 -72.58
CA ASP A 191 -61.97 21.60 -73.45
C ASP A 191 -61.68 23.10 -73.55
N ASP A 192 -61.17 23.72 -72.48
CA ASP A 192 -60.76 25.12 -72.48
C ASP A 192 -59.60 25.41 -73.45
N VAL A 193 -58.63 24.49 -73.55
CA VAL A 193 -57.48 24.62 -74.46
C VAL A 193 -57.91 24.41 -75.91
N ARG A 194 -58.82 23.47 -76.15
CA ARG A 194 -59.46 23.27 -77.46
C ARG A 194 -60.27 24.49 -77.87
N GLN A 195 -61.07 25.04 -76.97
CA GLN A 195 -61.92 26.20 -77.22
C GLN A 195 -61.11 27.48 -77.46
N ALA A 196 -60.02 27.70 -76.72
CA ALA A 196 -59.11 28.81 -76.97
C ALA A 196 -58.45 28.71 -78.34
N SER A 197 -58.05 27.50 -78.75
CA SER A 197 -57.45 27.25 -80.06
C SER A 197 -58.46 27.41 -81.20
N GLN A 198 -59.72 26.99 -81.01
CA GLN A 198 -60.81 27.20 -81.98
C GLN A 198 -61.17 28.68 -82.11
N SER A 199 -61.20 29.43 -81.00
CA SER A 199 -61.51 30.86 -81.01
C SER A 199 -60.47 31.68 -81.81
N ALA A 200 -59.21 31.23 -81.83
CA ALA A 200 -58.16 31.86 -82.64
C ALA A 200 -58.38 31.62 -84.14
N VAL A 201 -58.79 30.40 -84.54
CA VAL A 201 -59.15 30.07 -85.92
C VAL A 201 -60.34 30.91 -86.41
N ASP A 202 -61.39 31.04 -85.59
CA ASP A 202 -62.60 31.79 -85.94
C ASP A 202 -62.31 33.30 -86.16
N ALA A 203 -61.41 33.87 -85.36
CA ALA A 203 -60.97 35.27 -85.49
C ALA A 203 -60.21 35.50 -86.81
N ASP A 204 -59.34 34.57 -87.19
CA ASP A 204 -58.55 34.68 -88.42
C ASP A 204 -59.38 34.48 -89.68
N GLN A 205 -60.40 33.63 -89.62
CA GLN A 205 -61.33 33.44 -90.73
C GLN A 205 -62.14 34.70 -91.03
N SER A 206 -62.47 35.46 -89.99
CA SER A 206 -63.13 36.77 -90.11
C SER A 206 -62.20 37.84 -90.72
N ALA A 207 -60.91 37.80 -90.40
CA ALA A 207 -59.90 38.69 -90.99
C ALA A 207 -59.68 38.42 -92.49
N LEU A 208 -59.69 37.15 -92.90
CA LEU A 208 -59.56 36.74 -94.31
C LEU A 208 -60.72 37.25 -95.17
N GLN A 209 -61.96 37.13 -94.67
CA GLN A 209 -63.15 37.65 -95.37
C GLN A 209 -63.09 39.17 -95.58
N SER A 210 -62.59 39.89 -94.58
CA SER A 210 -62.43 41.35 -94.65
C SER A 210 -61.39 41.76 -95.69
N ALA A 211 -60.29 41.00 -95.82
CA ALA A 211 -59.26 41.23 -96.81
C ALA A 211 -59.73 40.93 -98.25
N GLN A 212 -60.59 39.92 -98.44
CA GLN A 212 -61.19 39.61 -99.74
C GLN A 212 -62.07 40.75 -100.25
N ALA A 213 -62.91 41.32 -99.39
CA ALA A 213 -63.81 42.42 -99.77
C ALA A 213 -63.06 43.70 -100.19
N ALA A 214 -61.84 43.91 -99.69
CA ALA A 214 -60.99 45.02 -100.06
C ALA A 214 -60.34 44.84 -101.45
N LEU A 215 -60.07 43.59 -101.86
CA LEU A 215 -59.54 43.25 -103.18
C LEU A 215 -60.54 43.52 -104.31
N ASP A 216 -61.83 43.38 -104.03
CA ASP A 216 -62.90 43.45 -105.04
C ASP A 216 -63.26 44.88 -105.51
N ASN A 217 -62.72 45.95 -104.91
CA ASN A 217 -63.22 47.34 -105.08
C ASN A 217 -62.22 48.39 -105.64
N PHE A 218 -61.22 48.03 -106.46
CA PHE A 218 -60.09 48.93 -106.80
C PHE A 218 -60.03 49.45 -108.27
N THR A 219 -59.81 50.76 -108.50
CA THR A 219 -59.57 51.43 -109.82
C THR A 219 -58.38 52.42 -109.77
N GLY A 220 -57.41 52.33 -110.71
CA GLY A 220 -56.04 52.86 -110.54
C GLY A 220 -55.56 54.06 -111.40
N GLN A 221 -54.24 54.38 -111.30
CA GLN A 221 -53.38 55.03 -112.33
C GLN A 221 -51.85 55.00 -112.04
N SER A 222 -51.07 54.91 -113.13
CA SER A 222 -49.63 54.99 -113.58
C SER A 222 -48.45 55.58 -112.75
N THR A 223 -47.13 55.47 -113.07
CA THR A 223 -46.21 54.68 -113.96
C THR A 223 -44.72 55.03 -113.67
N SER A 224 -43.78 54.06 -113.75
CA SER A 224 -42.50 54.01 -114.54
C SER A 224 -41.46 53.06 -113.90
N ASP A 225 -40.58 52.44 -114.71
CA ASP A 225 -39.26 51.81 -114.38
C ASP A 225 -39.12 50.29 -114.67
N VAL A 226 -38.88 49.93 -115.94
CA VAL A 226 -38.65 48.54 -116.41
C VAL A 226 -37.24 48.03 -116.13
N GLN A 227 -36.23 48.90 -116.17
CA GLN A 227 -34.83 48.48 -116.18
C GLN A 227 -34.27 48.21 -114.77
N ALA A 228 -34.82 48.87 -113.75
CA ALA A 228 -34.57 48.54 -112.35
C ALA A 228 -35.16 47.18 -111.96
N ALA A 229 -36.29 46.80 -112.57
CA ALA A 229 -37.00 45.57 -112.23
C ALA A 229 -36.18 44.31 -112.54
N GLN A 230 -35.49 44.27 -113.68
CA GLN A 230 -34.66 43.13 -114.04
C GLN A 230 -33.46 42.96 -113.10
N SER A 231 -32.81 44.05 -112.69
CA SER A 231 -31.67 43.99 -111.76
C SER A 231 -32.07 43.57 -110.35
N ASN A 232 -33.30 43.90 -109.93
CA ASN A 232 -33.83 43.54 -108.62
C ASN A 232 -34.12 42.03 -108.54
N VAL A 233 -34.69 41.45 -109.60
CA VAL A 233 -34.95 40.00 -109.69
C VAL A 233 -33.69 39.18 -109.47
N ASP A 234 -32.58 39.54 -110.11
CA ASP A 234 -31.35 38.76 -109.99
C ASP A 234 -30.68 38.94 -108.62
N SER A 235 -30.76 40.13 -108.03
CA SER A 235 -30.34 40.38 -106.64
C SER A 235 -31.17 39.58 -105.62
N ASP A 236 -32.47 39.45 -105.86
CA ASP A 236 -33.38 38.78 -104.93
C ASP A 236 -33.24 37.25 -104.99
N LYS A 237 -32.91 36.67 -106.16
CA LYS A 237 -32.55 35.25 -106.27
C LYS A 237 -31.36 34.90 -105.39
N ALA A 238 -30.34 35.76 -105.33
CA ALA A 238 -29.18 35.57 -104.46
C ALA A 238 -29.56 35.69 -102.97
N ALA A 239 -30.47 36.61 -102.62
CA ALA A 239 -30.96 36.78 -101.25
C ALA A 239 -31.76 35.57 -100.74
N VAL A 240 -32.59 34.93 -101.58
CA VAL A 240 -33.32 33.70 -101.24
C VAL A 240 -32.37 32.55 -100.91
N ALA A 241 -31.32 32.35 -101.72
CA ALA A 241 -30.34 31.28 -101.49
C ALA A 241 -29.55 31.46 -100.18
N ALA A 242 -29.22 32.70 -99.82
CA ALA A 242 -28.55 33.03 -98.56
C ALA A 242 -29.48 32.83 -97.34
N ALA A 243 -30.75 33.26 -97.45
CA ALA A 243 -31.75 33.06 -96.40
C ALA A 243 -32.06 31.57 -96.16
N GLN A 244 -32.07 30.75 -97.22
CA GLN A 244 -32.28 29.31 -97.13
C GLN A 244 -31.14 28.61 -96.36
N SER A 245 -29.89 28.97 -96.68
CA SER A 245 -28.71 28.41 -96.00
C SER A 245 -28.65 28.82 -94.51
N ALA A 246 -29.11 30.02 -94.16
CA ALA A 246 -29.21 30.47 -92.78
C ALA A 246 -30.28 29.70 -91.98
N LEU A 247 -31.43 29.40 -92.61
CA LEU A 247 -32.50 28.62 -92.00
C LEU A 247 -32.10 27.16 -91.75
N ASP A 248 -31.34 26.55 -92.66
CA ASP A 248 -30.89 25.17 -92.54
C ASP A 248 -29.82 25.00 -91.44
N ASN A 249 -28.94 25.99 -91.24
CA ASN A 249 -27.97 26.01 -90.14
C ASN A 249 -28.63 26.15 -88.75
N LEU A 250 -29.76 26.86 -88.63
CA LEU A 250 -30.52 27.02 -87.38
C LEU A 250 -31.22 25.72 -86.93
N ARG A 251 -31.41 24.73 -87.81
CA ARG A 251 -32.11 23.47 -87.52
C ARG A 251 -31.22 22.36 -86.96
N GLY A 252 -29.92 22.34 -87.29
CA GLY A 252 -29.01 21.25 -86.93
C GLY A 252 -28.36 21.34 -85.54
N THR A 253 -28.20 22.53 -84.98
CA THR A 253 -27.47 22.81 -83.72
C THR A 253 -28.33 22.70 -82.45
N ASN A 254 -29.65 22.87 -82.55
CA ASN A 254 -30.49 23.18 -81.37
C ASN A 254 -31.01 21.99 -80.54
N ALA A 255 -31.11 20.77 -81.09
CA ALA A 255 -31.53 19.61 -80.28
C ALA A 255 -30.47 19.22 -79.23
N SER A 256 -29.18 19.31 -79.60
CA SER A 256 -28.06 19.16 -78.67
C SER A 256 -27.94 20.33 -77.70
N ASP A 257 -28.18 21.56 -78.15
CA ASP A 257 -28.03 22.75 -77.31
C ASP A 257 -29.17 22.89 -76.29
N LEU A 258 -30.40 22.51 -76.63
CA LEU A 258 -31.54 22.46 -75.70
C LEU A 258 -31.34 21.37 -74.64
N GLN A 259 -30.89 20.18 -75.04
CA GLN A 259 -30.57 19.11 -74.11
C GLN A 259 -29.41 19.49 -73.17
N ALA A 260 -28.39 20.18 -73.70
CA ALA A 260 -27.29 20.71 -72.91
C ALA A 260 -27.74 21.82 -71.95
N ALA A 261 -28.61 22.74 -72.38
CA ALA A 261 -29.16 23.81 -71.55
C ALA A 261 -30.06 23.27 -70.44
N GLN A 262 -30.92 22.28 -70.73
CA GLN A 262 -31.75 21.61 -69.73
C GLN A 262 -30.90 20.85 -68.70
N SER A 263 -29.87 20.12 -69.17
CA SER A 263 -28.93 19.42 -68.29
C SER A 263 -28.14 20.39 -67.40
N ALA A 264 -27.79 21.58 -67.92
CA ALA A 264 -27.13 22.64 -67.15
C ALA A 264 -28.04 23.22 -66.05
N VAL A 265 -29.31 23.49 -66.36
CA VAL A 265 -30.31 23.94 -65.38
C VAL A 265 -30.54 22.90 -64.28
N ASP A 266 -30.63 21.61 -64.64
CA ASP A 266 -30.83 20.53 -63.67
C ASP A 266 -29.58 20.33 -62.78
N THR A 267 -28.39 20.48 -63.36
CA THR A 267 -27.12 20.48 -62.61
C THR A 267 -27.06 21.63 -61.61
N ASP A 268 -27.45 22.84 -62.01
CA ASP A 268 -27.41 24.02 -61.13
C ASP A 268 -28.44 23.93 -60.01
N LYS A 269 -29.63 23.39 -60.28
CA LYS A 269 -30.64 23.09 -59.24
C LYS A 269 -30.12 22.08 -58.22
N ALA A 270 -29.43 21.02 -58.67
CA ALA A 270 -28.79 20.05 -57.78
C ALA A 270 -27.67 20.70 -56.95
N GLN A 271 -26.89 21.61 -57.55
CA GLN A 271 -25.85 22.36 -56.84
C GLN A 271 -26.45 23.30 -55.78
N ILE A 272 -27.55 24.00 -56.06
CA ILE A 272 -28.27 24.83 -55.08
C ILE A 272 -28.78 23.97 -53.92
N ALA A 273 -29.41 22.82 -54.21
CA ALA A 273 -29.90 21.92 -53.16
C ALA A 273 -28.75 21.39 -52.28
N SER A 274 -27.60 21.07 -52.87
CA SER A 274 -26.41 20.64 -52.13
C SER A 274 -25.81 21.77 -51.26
N ALA A 275 -25.80 23.02 -51.75
CA ALA A 275 -25.31 24.18 -51.02
C ALA A 275 -26.26 24.58 -49.87
N GLN A 276 -27.58 24.46 -50.08
CA GLN A 276 -28.60 24.64 -49.03
C GLN A 276 -28.50 23.54 -47.94
N ALA A 277 -28.26 22.30 -48.34
CA ALA A 277 -28.01 21.21 -47.40
C ALA A 277 -26.72 21.45 -46.58
N ALA A 278 -25.66 21.98 -47.20
CA ALA A 278 -24.43 22.36 -46.51
C ALA A 278 -24.61 23.53 -45.52
N LEU A 279 -25.48 24.50 -45.83
CA LEU A 279 -25.88 25.58 -44.91
C LEU A 279 -26.68 25.06 -43.70
N THR A 280 -27.41 23.95 -43.88
CA THR A 280 -28.28 23.36 -42.84
C THR A 280 -27.52 22.34 -41.97
N ASN A 281 -26.52 21.65 -42.52
CA ASN A 281 -25.72 20.63 -41.84
C ASN A 281 -24.29 21.13 -41.54
N THR A 282 -24.15 22.14 -40.68
CA THR A 282 -22.85 22.58 -40.14
C THR A 282 -22.37 21.62 -39.04
N ASN A 283 -21.84 20.47 -39.44
CA ASN A 283 -21.28 19.48 -38.51
C ASN A 283 -19.77 19.75 -38.31
N VAL A 284 -19.39 20.29 -37.15
CA VAL A 284 -18.09 20.96 -36.86
C VAL A 284 -16.95 19.97 -36.55
N SER A 285 -16.88 18.83 -37.22
CA SER A 285 -16.15 17.67 -36.67
C SER A 285 -14.68 17.49 -37.10
N SER A 286 -14.03 18.38 -37.88
CA SER A 286 -12.83 17.94 -38.64
C SER A 286 -11.63 18.89 -38.82
N SER A 287 -11.44 19.97 -38.05
CA SER A 287 -10.13 20.65 -38.08
C SER A 287 -9.19 20.07 -37.02
N ALA A 288 -7.93 19.81 -37.39
CA ALA A 288 -6.90 19.33 -36.47
C ALA A 288 -6.70 20.29 -35.28
N ASP A 289 -6.84 21.59 -35.53
CA ASP A 289 -6.76 22.64 -34.51
C ASP A 289 -7.92 22.58 -33.50
N LEU A 290 -9.16 22.28 -33.94
CA LEU A 290 -10.30 22.08 -33.03
C LEU A 290 -10.12 20.81 -32.18
N GLN A 291 -9.62 19.72 -32.75
CA GLN A 291 -9.34 18.49 -31.99
C GLN A 291 -8.23 18.72 -30.95
N GLN A 292 -7.19 19.46 -31.32
CA GLN A 292 -6.11 19.85 -30.41
C GLN A 292 -6.64 20.75 -29.28
N LEU A 293 -7.46 21.76 -29.58
CA LEU A 293 -8.06 22.63 -28.56
C LEU A 293 -9.02 21.88 -27.64
N GLN A 294 -9.85 20.96 -28.15
CA GLN A 294 -10.73 20.11 -27.35
C GLN A 294 -9.94 19.19 -26.41
N SER A 295 -8.81 18.63 -26.88
CA SER A 295 -7.93 17.83 -26.03
C SER A 295 -7.29 18.67 -24.92
N LYS A 296 -6.90 19.91 -25.21
CA LYS A 296 -6.30 20.83 -24.23
C LYS A 296 -7.31 21.24 -23.14
N VAL A 297 -8.56 21.53 -23.52
CA VAL A 297 -9.66 21.78 -22.56
C VAL A 297 -9.88 20.59 -21.62
N LYS A 298 -9.82 19.35 -22.13
CA LYS A 298 -9.94 18.13 -21.29
C LYS A 298 -8.75 17.97 -20.34
N ILE A 299 -7.54 18.27 -20.80
CA ILE A 299 -6.32 18.23 -19.96
C ILE A 299 -6.44 19.26 -18.83
N ASP A 300 -6.82 20.49 -19.14
CA ASP A 300 -6.96 21.56 -18.14
C ASP A 300 -8.07 21.24 -17.10
N GLN A 301 -9.17 20.60 -17.52
CA GLN A 301 -10.19 20.07 -16.60
C GLN A 301 -9.65 19.00 -15.65
N ALA A 302 -8.83 18.06 -16.15
CA ALA A 302 -8.22 17.03 -15.33
C ALA A 302 -7.21 17.60 -14.32
N VAL A 303 -6.43 18.62 -14.72
CA VAL A 303 -5.50 19.32 -13.83
C VAL A 303 -6.24 20.04 -12.71
N ILE A 304 -7.38 20.68 -12.99
CA ILE A 304 -8.23 21.29 -11.96
C ILE A 304 -8.76 20.24 -10.98
N GLN A 305 -9.24 19.09 -11.47
CA GLN A 305 -9.73 18.02 -10.60
C GLN A 305 -8.61 17.47 -9.70
N ALA A 306 -7.41 17.27 -10.23
CA ALA A 306 -6.26 16.84 -9.45
C ALA A 306 -5.82 17.89 -8.41
N ALA A 307 -5.81 19.17 -8.78
CA ALA A 307 -5.51 20.27 -7.85
C ALA A 307 -6.57 20.39 -6.75
N GLN A 308 -7.85 20.22 -7.08
CA GLN A 308 -8.95 20.24 -6.11
C GLN A 308 -8.87 19.05 -5.16
N ALA A 309 -8.62 17.83 -5.66
CA ALA A 309 -8.41 16.65 -4.84
C ALA A 309 -7.21 16.80 -3.90
N ALA A 310 -6.11 17.41 -4.36
CA ALA A 310 -4.95 17.72 -3.52
C ALA A 310 -5.28 18.76 -2.43
N ILE A 311 -6.12 19.76 -2.75
CA ILE A 311 -6.64 20.72 -1.77
C ILE A 311 -7.58 20.05 -0.76
N ASP A 312 -8.45 19.16 -1.21
CA ASP A 312 -9.40 18.44 -0.36
C ASP A 312 -8.68 17.48 0.59
N GLN A 313 -7.65 16.80 0.10
CA GLN A 313 -6.75 15.97 0.89
C GLN A 313 -5.90 16.79 1.88
N ALA A 314 -5.50 18.00 1.49
CA ALA A 314 -4.82 18.93 2.40
C ALA A 314 -5.77 19.50 3.47
N ASN A 315 -7.04 19.77 3.13
CA ASN A 315 -8.05 20.29 4.05
C ASN A 315 -8.66 19.22 4.97
N SER A 316 -8.61 17.94 4.57
CA SER A 316 -9.16 16.80 5.31
C SER A 316 -8.07 15.76 5.59
N PRO A 317 -7.16 16.02 6.53
CA PRO A 317 -6.20 14.98 6.93
C PRO A 317 -6.97 13.76 7.44
N PRO A 318 -6.52 12.53 7.13
CA PRO A 318 -7.21 11.31 7.55
C PRO A 318 -7.47 11.32 9.07
N ASP A 319 -8.66 10.92 9.50
CA ASP A 319 -9.05 10.88 10.92
C ASP A 319 -8.00 10.18 11.80
N ALA A 320 -7.32 9.16 11.25
CA ALA A 320 -6.23 8.45 11.89
C ALA A 320 -5.02 9.36 12.25
N GLN A 321 -4.67 10.34 11.41
CA GLN A 321 -3.59 11.30 11.68
C GLN A 321 -4.00 12.34 12.73
N ILE A 322 -5.25 12.80 12.71
CA ILE A 322 -5.80 13.68 13.74
C ILE A 322 -5.85 12.95 15.09
N GLN A 323 -6.26 11.68 15.10
CA GLN A 323 -6.28 10.85 16.30
C GLN A 323 -4.87 10.61 16.84
N ALA A 324 -3.90 10.29 16.00
CA ALA A 324 -2.50 10.13 16.41
C ALA A 324 -1.92 11.44 16.99
N ALA A 325 -2.20 12.58 16.36
CA ALA A 325 -1.77 13.88 16.87
C ALA A 325 -2.45 14.27 18.19
N ARG A 326 -3.74 13.94 18.38
CA ARG A 326 -4.42 14.08 19.68
C ARG A 326 -3.79 13.21 20.75
N GLN A 327 -3.50 11.95 20.43
CA GLN A 327 -2.79 11.04 21.35
C GLN A 327 -1.42 11.57 21.74
N LEU A 328 -0.69 12.22 20.83
CA LEU A 328 0.58 12.88 21.14
C LEU A 328 0.41 14.09 22.06
N VAL A 329 -0.65 14.89 21.89
CA VAL A 329 -0.98 15.99 22.81
C VAL A 329 -1.36 15.45 24.19
N ASP A 330 -2.17 14.40 24.25
CA ASP A 330 -2.58 13.76 25.50
C ASP A 330 -1.38 13.15 26.24
N ALA A 331 -0.47 12.48 25.51
CA ALA A 331 0.77 11.95 26.07
C ALA A 331 1.71 13.06 26.57
N ALA A 332 1.86 14.15 25.82
CA ALA A 332 2.67 15.29 26.24
C ALA A 332 2.08 16.02 27.46
N GLN A 333 0.74 16.11 27.56
CA GLN A 333 0.06 16.68 28.72
C GLN A 333 0.26 15.80 29.96
N ALA A 334 0.15 14.48 29.82
CA ALA A 334 0.44 13.55 30.90
C ALA A 334 1.89 13.67 31.41
N SER A 335 2.86 13.90 30.52
CA SER A 335 4.25 14.18 30.88
C SER A 335 4.40 15.48 31.66
N VAL A 336 3.69 16.55 31.28
CA VAL A 336 3.66 17.81 32.04
C VAL A 336 3.06 17.61 33.44
N ASP A 337 1.96 16.86 33.55
CA ASP A 337 1.29 16.61 34.83
C ASP A 337 2.18 15.79 35.79
N SER A 338 2.91 14.80 35.25
CA SER A 338 3.89 13.99 35.99
C SER A 338 5.08 14.84 36.48
N ALA A 339 5.64 15.67 35.60
CA ALA A 339 6.73 16.58 35.96
C ALA A 339 6.30 17.62 37.00
N ASN A 340 5.08 18.15 36.88
CA ASN A 340 4.51 19.12 37.83
C ASN A 340 4.23 18.50 39.21
N SER A 341 3.79 17.24 39.23
CA SER A 341 3.64 16.45 40.47
C SER A 341 5.00 16.25 41.16
N SER A 342 6.04 15.95 40.39
CA SER A 342 7.42 15.82 40.89
C SER A 342 7.94 17.14 41.50
N VAL A 343 7.69 18.27 40.84
CA VAL A 343 8.01 19.60 41.38
C VAL A 343 7.22 19.90 42.66
N THR A 344 5.92 19.58 42.72
CA THR A 344 5.05 19.83 43.88
C THR A 344 5.50 19.04 45.11
N VAL A 345 5.82 17.76 44.94
CA VAL A 345 6.34 16.89 46.03
C VAL A 345 7.64 17.44 46.60
N LEU A 346 8.51 17.99 45.76
CA LEU A 346 9.78 18.59 46.18
C LEU A 346 9.64 20.00 46.77
N SER A 347 8.48 20.65 46.57
CA SER A 347 8.23 22.04 46.98
C SER A 347 7.48 22.16 48.32
N ASN A 348 6.78 21.11 48.76
CA ASN A 348 6.05 21.12 50.04
C ASN A 348 6.97 20.74 51.21
N PRO A 349 7.16 21.62 52.22
CA PRO A 349 7.96 21.29 53.39
C PRO A 349 7.19 20.35 54.33
N VAL A 350 7.77 19.20 54.67
CA VAL A 350 7.25 18.34 55.73
C VAL A 350 7.57 18.99 57.08
N LYS A 351 6.54 19.35 57.85
CA LYS A 351 6.71 19.81 59.24
C LYS A 351 7.29 18.67 60.08
N PRO A 352 8.45 18.82 60.75
CA PRO A 352 8.91 17.81 61.69
C PRO A 352 8.02 17.80 62.93
N ASN A 353 7.45 16.65 63.28
CA ASN A 353 6.84 16.44 64.60
C ASN A 353 7.96 16.43 65.65
N ALA A 354 7.90 17.37 66.59
CA ALA A 354 8.90 17.52 67.66
C ALA A 354 8.58 16.65 68.89
N PRO A 355 9.57 15.99 69.50
CA PRO A 355 9.54 15.67 70.93
C PRO A 355 10.23 16.78 71.72
N THR A 356 9.57 17.22 72.78
CA THR A 356 10.01 18.27 73.71
C THR A 356 11.05 17.77 74.71
N THR A 357 12.22 18.42 74.75
CA THR A 357 13.05 18.51 75.98
C THR A 357 13.71 19.89 76.07
N PRO A 358 13.61 20.63 77.20
CA PRO A 358 14.14 21.99 77.34
C PRO A 358 15.58 22.00 77.86
N GLY A 359 16.47 22.72 77.17
CA GLY A 359 17.76 23.15 77.74
C GLY A 359 18.99 22.95 76.84
N ALA A 360 19.12 23.71 75.75
CA ALA A 360 20.38 23.94 75.06
C ALA A 360 20.37 25.30 74.32
N PRO A 361 21.49 26.05 74.25
CA PRO A 361 21.55 27.41 73.70
C PRO A 361 21.48 27.44 72.16
N PRO A 362 21.07 28.57 71.55
CA PRO A 362 20.76 28.64 70.13
C PRO A 362 22.04 28.66 69.30
N THR A 363 22.22 27.66 68.45
CA THR A 363 23.19 27.74 67.34
C THR A 363 22.46 28.24 66.10
N GLN A 364 23.01 29.28 65.49
CA GLN A 364 22.57 29.79 64.19
C GLN A 364 22.87 28.71 63.12
N GLY A 365 21.90 27.85 62.87
CA GLY A 365 21.86 26.97 61.71
C GLY A 365 21.15 27.68 60.56
N THR A 366 21.86 27.79 59.45
CA THR A 366 21.41 28.32 58.17
C THR A 366 20.04 27.81 57.75
N ASN A 367 19.21 28.73 57.24
CA ASN A 367 17.97 28.46 56.53
C ASN A 367 18.22 27.55 55.31
N GLY A 368 18.21 26.24 55.52
CA GLY A 368 18.14 25.23 54.47
C GLY A 368 16.85 24.45 54.67
N GLY A 369 15.80 24.85 53.97
CA GLY A 369 14.52 24.13 53.98
C GLY A 369 14.73 22.70 53.50
N ALA A 370 14.66 21.74 54.42
CA ALA A 370 14.77 20.33 54.12
C ALA A 370 13.58 19.87 53.25
N CYS A 371 13.88 19.42 52.05
CA CYS A 371 12.94 18.62 51.27
C CYS A 371 12.90 17.21 51.87
N ALA A 372 11.71 16.60 51.84
CA ALA A 372 11.36 15.41 52.60
C ALA A 372 12.39 14.25 52.56
N VAL A 373 12.40 13.50 53.66
CA VAL A 373 13.06 12.20 53.81
C VAL A 373 12.57 11.20 52.76
N ASN A 374 13.48 10.35 52.24
CA ASN A 374 13.10 9.22 51.39
C ASN A 374 12.36 8.14 52.22
N SER A 375 11.90 7.06 51.56
CA SER A 375 11.16 5.94 52.18
C SER A 375 11.87 5.26 53.36
N ASN A 376 13.14 5.61 53.62
CA ASN A 376 14.01 5.04 54.64
C ASN A 376 14.30 6.05 55.77
N GLY A 377 13.65 7.22 55.78
CA GLY A 377 13.75 8.20 56.87
C GLY A 377 15.04 9.05 56.90
N SER A 378 15.88 9.03 55.86
CA SER A 378 17.15 9.76 55.84
C SER A 378 17.00 11.16 55.23
N THR A 379 17.56 12.19 55.89
CA THR A 379 17.54 13.58 55.44
C THR A 379 18.45 13.81 54.23
N ILE A 380 17.89 14.34 53.14
CA ILE A 380 18.62 14.74 51.93
C ILE A 380 19.35 16.07 52.21
N SER A 381 20.61 16.22 51.79
CA SER A 381 21.35 17.48 52.00
C SER A 381 20.73 18.63 51.19
N GLY A 382 20.86 19.88 51.67
CA GLY A 382 20.30 21.05 50.98
C GLY A 382 20.73 21.15 49.51
N THR A 383 22.01 20.88 49.22
CA THR A 383 22.57 20.85 47.86
C THR A 383 21.99 19.75 46.99
N GLN A 384 21.68 18.57 47.56
CA GLN A 384 21.05 17.47 46.83
C GLN A 384 19.57 17.76 46.55
N CYS A 385 18.85 18.42 47.46
CA CYS A 385 17.49 18.86 47.15
C CYS A 385 17.48 19.95 46.07
N ASP A 386 18.38 20.92 46.14
CA ASP A 386 18.43 22.01 45.14
C ASP A 386 18.75 21.45 43.74
N ALA A 387 19.66 20.47 43.65
CA ALA A 387 19.92 19.74 42.41
C ALA A 387 18.68 18.97 41.92
N ALA A 388 17.95 18.29 42.81
CA ALA A 388 16.72 17.57 42.46
C ALA A 388 15.58 18.51 42.00
N LYS A 389 15.42 19.67 42.65
CA LYS A 389 14.49 20.72 42.23
C LYS A 389 14.86 21.30 40.87
N GLN A 390 16.15 21.54 40.64
CA GLN A 390 16.63 22.04 39.35
C GLN A 390 16.41 21.01 38.23
N ALA A 391 16.64 19.73 38.50
CA ALA A 391 16.34 18.63 37.58
C ALA A 391 14.83 18.49 37.30
N ALA A 392 13.99 18.57 38.33
CA ALA A 392 12.53 18.53 38.18
C ALA A 392 11.99 19.72 37.38
N ASN A 393 12.53 20.93 37.62
CA ASN A 393 12.15 22.13 36.87
C ASN A 393 12.61 22.10 35.41
N SER A 394 13.77 21.51 35.11
CA SER A 394 14.25 21.33 33.73
C SER A 394 13.49 20.22 32.99
N SER A 395 13.05 19.17 33.69
CA SER A 395 12.12 18.16 33.15
C SER A 395 10.73 18.75 32.87
N LEU A 396 10.21 19.62 33.74
CA LEU A 396 8.95 20.32 33.53
C LEU A 396 9.02 21.27 32.32
N SER A 397 10.10 22.05 32.17
CA SER A 397 10.25 22.95 31.03
C SER A 397 10.40 22.20 29.70
N ALA A 398 11.11 21.06 29.68
CA ALA A 398 11.20 20.19 28.51
C ALA A 398 9.83 19.59 28.14
N SER A 399 9.07 19.11 29.14
CA SER A 399 7.72 18.55 28.93
C SER A 399 6.74 19.62 28.41
N GLN A 400 6.82 20.86 28.90
CA GLN A 400 6.04 21.98 28.41
C GLN A 400 6.39 22.35 26.95
N GLN A 401 7.67 22.30 26.58
CA GLN A 401 8.09 22.51 25.18
C GLN A 401 7.57 21.42 24.25
N GLN A 402 7.58 20.15 24.69
CA GLN A 402 7.01 19.04 23.95
C GLN A 402 5.50 19.17 23.76
N LEU A 403 4.77 19.61 24.81
CA LEU A 403 3.34 19.89 24.73
C LEU A 403 3.02 21.00 23.72
N VAL A 404 3.77 22.11 23.76
CA VAL A 404 3.60 23.21 22.79
C VAL A 404 3.91 22.74 21.37
N ALA A 405 4.95 21.93 21.18
CA ALA A 405 5.29 21.36 19.87
C ALA A 405 4.17 20.43 19.36
N ALA A 406 3.68 19.50 20.20
CA ALA A 406 2.60 18.59 19.88
C ALA A 406 1.27 19.32 19.58
N GLN A 407 0.94 20.35 20.36
CA GLN A 407 -0.22 21.22 20.13
C GLN A 407 -0.07 22.02 18.83
N SER A 408 1.13 22.50 18.51
CA SER A 408 1.39 23.19 17.24
C SER A 408 1.23 22.25 16.05
N ALA A 409 1.70 20.99 16.16
CA ALA A 409 1.57 19.98 15.13
C ALA A 409 0.10 19.56 14.93
N LEU A 410 -0.65 19.36 16.02
CA LEU A 410 -2.09 19.10 15.97
C LEU A 410 -2.84 20.29 15.37
N ASN A 411 -2.52 21.52 15.76
CA ASN A 411 -3.13 22.72 15.18
C ASN A 411 -2.78 22.90 13.70
N GLN A 412 -1.57 22.53 13.26
CA GLN A 412 -1.21 22.52 11.84
C GLN A 412 -2.02 21.48 11.06
N LEU A 413 -2.24 20.29 11.63
CA LEU A 413 -3.08 19.26 11.03
C LEU A 413 -4.56 19.69 10.98
N LEU A 414 -5.12 20.19 12.08
CA LEU A 414 -6.50 20.67 12.15
C LEU A 414 -6.80 21.85 11.20
N ASN A 415 -5.77 22.64 10.86
CA ASN A 415 -5.90 23.77 9.92
C ASN A 415 -5.51 23.42 8.46
N GLY A 416 -5.25 22.14 8.16
CA GLY A 416 -5.02 21.64 6.81
C GLY A 416 -3.58 21.78 6.28
N GLY A 417 -2.59 21.60 7.16
CA GLY A 417 -1.16 21.63 6.82
C GLY A 417 -0.52 23.04 6.86
N PRO A 418 0.77 23.15 6.47
CA PRO A 418 1.50 24.42 6.48
C PRO A 418 0.85 25.47 5.56
N PRO A 419 0.70 26.75 5.97
CA PRO A 419 0.10 27.81 5.16
C PRO A 419 0.74 27.96 3.77
N ALA A 420 2.06 27.71 3.67
CA ALA A 420 2.81 27.77 2.43
C ALA A 420 2.34 26.71 1.41
N THR A 421 2.04 25.49 1.85
CA THR A 421 1.57 24.39 0.99
C THR A 421 0.17 24.68 0.47
N LYS A 422 -0.72 25.23 1.31
CA LYS A 422 -2.08 25.63 0.91
C LYS A 422 -2.08 26.79 -0.08
N ALA A 423 -1.27 27.81 0.16
CA ALA A 423 -1.11 28.95 -0.75
C ALA A 423 -0.54 28.51 -2.12
N GLN A 424 0.40 27.57 -2.12
CA GLN A 424 0.95 27.00 -3.35
C GLN A 424 -0.10 26.19 -4.14
N LEU A 425 -0.86 25.32 -3.47
CA LEU A 425 -1.93 24.53 -4.11
C LEU A 425 -3.07 25.43 -4.63
N GLN A 426 -3.45 26.47 -3.87
CA GLN A 426 -4.42 27.47 -4.32
C GLN A 426 -3.92 28.26 -5.53
N SER A 427 -2.64 28.65 -5.56
CA SER A 427 -2.03 29.31 -6.71
C SER A 427 -2.00 28.41 -7.95
N GLN A 428 -1.75 27.10 -7.77
CA GLN A 428 -1.82 26.11 -8.84
C GLN A 428 -3.25 25.94 -9.39
N LEU A 429 -4.26 25.90 -8.51
CA LEU A 429 -5.67 25.84 -8.91
C LEU A 429 -6.10 27.07 -9.71
N VAL A 430 -5.75 28.27 -9.24
CA VAL A 430 -6.07 29.54 -9.93
C VAL A 430 -5.44 29.58 -11.32
N THR A 431 -4.19 29.13 -11.43
CA THR A 431 -3.47 29.08 -12.71
C THR A 431 -4.14 28.09 -13.68
N ALA A 432 -4.55 26.91 -13.19
CA ALA A 432 -5.26 25.92 -13.99
C ALA A 432 -6.64 26.42 -14.44
N GLN A 433 -7.36 27.17 -13.60
CA GLN A 433 -8.64 27.78 -13.92
C GLN A 433 -8.53 28.87 -15.00
N GLU A 434 -7.49 29.70 -14.96
CA GLU A 434 -7.25 30.72 -15.99
C GLU A 434 -6.83 30.11 -17.34
N ASN A 435 -6.07 29.01 -17.34
CA ASN A 435 -5.74 28.26 -18.54
C ASN A 435 -6.99 27.66 -19.19
N LEU A 436 -7.87 27.03 -18.42
CA LEU A 436 -9.13 26.48 -18.90
C LEU A 436 -10.02 27.57 -19.53
N LYS A 437 -10.16 28.72 -18.87
CA LYS A 437 -10.94 29.85 -19.37
C LYS A 437 -10.39 30.38 -20.69
N THR A 438 -9.06 30.51 -20.79
CA THR A 438 -8.38 30.95 -22.01
C THR A 438 -8.60 29.97 -23.16
N ASP A 439 -8.48 28.68 -22.89
CA ASP A 439 -8.68 27.64 -23.89
C ASP A 439 -10.13 27.49 -24.34
N GLN A 440 -11.10 27.62 -23.41
CA GLN A 440 -12.52 27.64 -23.73
C GLN A 440 -12.87 28.86 -24.61
N ALA A 441 -12.30 30.03 -24.30
CA ALA A 441 -12.46 31.21 -25.13
C ALA A 441 -11.89 30.99 -26.55
N ARG A 442 -10.68 30.41 -26.67
CA ARG A 442 -10.09 30.05 -27.96
C ARG A 442 -10.90 29.02 -28.73
N LEU A 443 -11.39 27.97 -28.06
CA LEU A 443 -12.26 26.95 -28.66
C LEU A 443 -13.55 27.57 -29.20
N SER A 444 -14.18 28.46 -28.43
CA SER A 444 -15.40 29.15 -28.87
C SER A 444 -15.15 30.09 -30.06
N ALA A 445 -14.01 30.80 -30.07
CA ALA A 445 -13.61 31.69 -31.15
C ALA A 445 -13.26 30.91 -32.43
N GLU A 446 -12.52 29.80 -32.32
CA GLU A 446 -12.14 28.95 -33.45
C GLU A 446 -13.36 28.21 -34.04
N THR A 447 -14.27 27.75 -33.17
CA THR A 447 -15.55 27.14 -33.57
C THR A 447 -16.41 28.17 -34.31
N ALA A 448 -16.52 29.39 -33.79
CA ALA A 448 -17.25 30.48 -34.43
C ALA A 448 -16.61 30.90 -35.77
N ALA A 449 -15.28 30.97 -35.85
CA ALA A 449 -14.55 31.28 -37.07
C ALA A 449 -14.71 30.19 -38.14
N THR A 450 -14.66 28.92 -37.75
CA THR A 450 -14.85 27.77 -38.65
C THR A 450 -16.28 27.72 -39.18
N ILE A 451 -17.28 27.93 -38.32
CA ILE A 451 -18.69 28.01 -38.73
C ILE A 451 -18.91 29.21 -39.65
N ALA A 452 -18.36 30.39 -39.34
CA ALA A 452 -18.47 31.58 -40.18
C ALA A 452 -17.80 31.38 -41.54
N ALA A 453 -16.63 30.73 -41.61
CA ALA A 453 -15.94 30.42 -42.85
C ALA A 453 -16.70 29.39 -43.70
N GLN A 454 -17.24 28.33 -43.08
CA GLN A 454 -18.08 27.34 -43.77
C GLN A 454 -19.41 27.95 -44.26
N GLN A 455 -20.05 28.80 -43.45
CA GLN A 455 -21.25 29.53 -43.84
C GLN A 455 -20.93 30.50 -44.99
N GLN A 456 -19.82 31.24 -44.94
CA GLN A 456 -19.41 32.13 -46.03
C GLN A 456 -19.08 31.35 -47.32
N ALA A 457 -18.39 30.21 -47.24
CA ALA A 457 -18.09 29.37 -48.40
C ALA A 457 -19.37 28.75 -49.00
N ALA A 458 -20.29 28.26 -48.15
CA ALA A 458 -21.56 27.71 -48.60
C ALA A 458 -22.49 28.80 -49.16
N GLN A 459 -22.51 29.99 -48.56
CA GLN A 459 -23.24 31.16 -49.06
C GLN A 459 -22.67 31.65 -50.40
N ALA A 460 -21.35 31.69 -50.56
CA ALA A 460 -20.71 32.04 -51.82
C ALA A 460 -21.06 31.02 -52.92
N THR A 461 -20.99 29.72 -52.60
CA THR A 461 -21.38 28.64 -53.51
C THR A 461 -22.86 28.74 -53.91
N LEU A 462 -23.74 29.05 -52.95
CA LEU A 462 -25.17 29.26 -53.20
C LEU A 462 -25.40 30.47 -54.12
N THR A 463 -24.74 31.60 -53.85
CA THR A 463 -24.85 32.81 -54.69
C THR A 463 -24.38 32.52 -56.13
N THR A 464 -23.22 31.88 -56.29
CA THR A 464 -22.71 31.51 -57.63
C THR A 464 -23.65 30.55 -58.34
N ALA A 465 -24.19 29.53 -57.65
CA ALA A 465 -25.13 28.58 -58.25
C ALA A 465 -26.47 29.25 -58.60
N GLN A 466 -26.94 30.22 -57.81
CA GLN A 466 -28.15 31.01 -58.11
C GLN A 466 -27.96 31.95 -59.30
N GLU A 467 -26.79 32.60 -59.42
CA GLU A 467 -26.45 33.44 -60.57
C GLU A 467 -26.32 32.60 -61.85
N LYS A 468 -25.69 31.43 -61.76
CA LYS A 468 -25.56 30.49 -62.88
C LYS A 468 -26.91 29.92 -63.31
N LEU A 469 -27.75 29.50 -62.36
CA LEU A 469 -29.12 29.08 -62.65
C LEU A 469 -29.91 30.21 -63.32
N LYS A 470 -29.78 31.46 -62.86
CA LYS A 470 -30.47 32.59 -63.50
C LYS A 470 -29.99 32.81 -64.94
N ALA A 471 -28.69 32.68 -65.20
CA ALA A 471 -28.13 32.80 -66.54
C ALA A 471 -28.55 31.63 -67.45
N ASP A 472 -28.51 30.40 -66.95
CA ASP A 472 -28.87 29.20 -67.70
C ASP A 472 -30.38 29.08 -67.89
N GLN A 473 -31.19 29.55 -66.93
CA GLN A 473 -32.64 29.69 -67.08
C GLN A 473 -32.99 30.80 -68.05
N ALA A 474 -32.29 31.96 -68.04
CA ALA A 474 -32.48 32.99 -69.07
C ALA A 474 -32.07 32.49 -70.46
N LYS A 475 -31.02 31.66 -70.55
CA LYS A 475 -30.60 31.01 -71.79
C LYS A 475 -31.65 29.99 -72.25
N LEU A 476 -32.13 29.12 -71.37
CA LEU A 476 -33.20 28.16 -71.66
C LEU A 476 -34.50 28.90 -72.05
N ASP A 477 -34.87 29.94 -71.32
CA ASP A 477 -36.02 30.80 -71.62
C ASP A 477 -35.81 31.55 -72.93
N SER A 478 -34.59 31.94 -73.34
CA SER A 478 -34.36 32.51 -74.68
C SER A 478 -34.44 31.48 -75.81
N LEU A 479 -34.17 30.21 -75.50
CA LEU A 479 -34.31 29.08 -76.42
C LEU A 479 -35.77 28.59 -76.50
N VAL A 480 -36.55 28.74 -75.42
CA VAL A 480 -37.95 28.28 -75.27
C VAL A 480 -38.97 29.38 -75.53
N SER A 481 -38.75 30.59 -75.01
CA SER A 481 -39.57 31.76 -75.33
C SER A 481 -39.39 32.08 -76.81
N GLY A 482 -40.47 32.58 -77.40
CA GLY A 482 -40.65 32.67 -78.85
C GLY A 482 -39.66 33.57 -79.61
N THR A 483 -38.47 33.89 -79.11
CA THR A 483 -37.36 34.42 -79.90
C THR A 483 -36.83 33.41 -80.89
N PHE A 484 -36.78 32.10 -80.59
CA PHE A 484 -36.46 31.10 -81.62
C PHE A 484 -37.63 30.91 -82.59
N GLN A 485 -38.87 30.89 -82.09
CA GLN A 485 -40.03 30.93 -82.99
C GLN A 485 -40.08 32.24 -83.77
N SER A 486 -39.54 33.37 -83.28
CA SER A 486 -39.46 34.64 -84.01
C SER A 486 -38.16 34.82 -84.81
N GLU A 487 -37.11 34.02 -84.58
CA GLU A 487 -35.85 33.97 -85.34
C GLU A 487 -35.93 32.93 -86.43
N VAL A 488 -36.60 31.80 -86.18
CA VAL A 488 -37.08 30.88 -87.20
C VAL A 488 -38.24 31.53 -87.93
N ALA A 489 -39.22 32.17 -87.28
CA ALA A 489 -40.22 32.91 -88.04
C ALA A 489 -39.65 34.19 -88.66
N SER A 490 -38.57 34.81 -88.18
CA SER A 490 -37.94 35.93 -88.89
C SER A 490 -36.99 35.45 -89.96
N ALA A 491 -36.28 34.33 -89.83
CA ALA A 491 -35.48 33.72 -90.89
C ALA A 491 -36.37 33.08 -91.94
N GLN A 492 -37.47 32.44 -91.54
CA GLN A 492 -38.55 32.01 -92.43
C GLN A 492 -39.27 33.22 -92.99
N SER A 493 -39.57 34.28 -92.24
CA SER A 493 -40.14 35.52 -92.79
C SER A 493 -39.15 36.29 -93.66
N THR A 494 -37.84 36.14 -93.47
CA THR A 494 -36.78 36.73 -94.31
C THR A 494 -36.64 35.91 -95.58
N LEU A 495 -36.73 34.57 -95.49
CA LEU A 495 -36.77 33.68 -96.63
C LEU A 495 -38.06 33.87 -97.44
N ILE A 496 -39.21 33.90 -96.75
CA ILE A 496 -40.53 34.18 -97.31
C ILE A 496 -40.52 35.59 -97.90
N GLY A 497 -39.99 36.59 -97.20
CA GLY A 497 -39.87 37.97 -97.67
C GLY A 497 -38.94 38.12 -98.88
N ALA A 498 -37.79 37.45 -98.89
CA ALA A 498 -36.88 37.40 -100.04
C ALA A 498 -37.52 36.65 -101.22
N THR A 499 -38.28 35.58 -100.95
CA THR A 499 -38.99 34.79 -101.97
C THR A 499 -40.20 35.55 -102.51
N GLN A 500 -40.92 36.27 -101.66
CA GLN A 500 -42.04 37.14 -102.01
C GLN A 500 -41.55 38.37 -102.77
N LYS A 501 -40.41 38.97 -102.38
CA LYS A 501 -39.80 40.09 -103.08
C LYS A 501 -39.28 39.66 -104.45
N LEU A 502 -38.60 38.50 -104.54
CA LEU A 502 -38.26 37.88 -105.82
C LEU A 502 -39.49 37.65 -106.69
N LYS A 503 -40.55 37.06 -106.13
CA LYS A 503 -41.80 36.80 -106.85
C LYS A 503 -42.51 38.09 -107.27
N ALA A 504 -42.48 39.13 -106.44
CA ALA A 504 -43.09 40.43 -106.69
C ALA A 504 -42.29 41.25 -107.71
N ASP A 505 -40.95 41.25 -107.65
CA ASP A 505 -40.10 41.92 -108.64
C ASP A 505 -40.10 41.15 -109.97
N GLN A 506 -40.27 39.82 -109.95
CA GLN A 506 -40.52 39.00 -111.14
C GLN A 506 -41.90 39.28 -111.74
N ALA A 507 -42.95 39.34 -110.90
CA ALA A 507 -44.30 39.70 -111.33
C ALA A 507 -44.41 41.18 -111.74
N ARG A 508 -43.60 42.08 -111.16
CA ARG A 508 -43.50 43.50 -111.54
C ARG A 508 -42.76 43.66 -112.85
N LEU A 509 -41.69 42.91 -113.09
CA LEU A 509 -41.07 42.79 -114.40
C LEU A 509 -42.09 42.29 -115.43
N ASP A 510 -42.86 41.26 -115.10
CA ASP A 510 -43.91 40.70 -115.96
C ASP A 510 -45.09 41.67 -116.16
N ALA A 511 -45.45 42.45 -115.13
CA ALA A 511 -46.54 43.42 -115.15
C ALA A 511 -46.16 44.74 -115.82
N ILE A 512 -44.90 45.17 -115.71
CA ILE A 512 -44.37 46.28 -116.48
C ILE A 512 -44.37 45.94 -117.98
N ASN A 513 -44.17 44.66 -118.32
CA ASN A 513 -44.37 44.16 -119.67
C ASN A 513 -45.87 44.15 -120.09
N SER A 514 -46.82 44.36 -119.18
CA SER A 514 -48.27 44.28 -119.45
C SER A 514 -49.16 45.46 -119.00
N GLY A 515 -48.63 46.54 -118.42
CA GLY A 515 -49.40 47.75 -118.05
C GLY A 515 -49.88 47.82 -116.57
N THR A 516 -50.10 49.05 -116.08
CA THR A 516 -49.94 49.48 -114.66
C THR A 516 -51.14 49.37 -113.70
N GLU A 517 -52.13 48.50 -113.92
CA GLU A 517 -53.23 48.29 -112.94
C GLU A 517 -52.87 47.30 -111.79
N ALA A 518 -51.82 46.49 -111.97
CA ALA A 518 -51.53 45.34 -111.10
C ALA A 518 -50.86 45.64 -109.74
N ALA A 519 -50.23 46.80 -109.54
CA ALA A 519 -49.35 47.02 -108.37
C ALA A 519 -50.12 47.22 -107.05
N GLN A 520 -51.28 47.85 -107.09
CA GLN A 520 -52.09 48.11 -105.90
C GLN A 520 -53.08 46.97 -105.62
N GLN A 521 -53.50 46.26 -106.69
CA GLN A 521 -54.11 44.94 -106.58
C GLN A 521 -53.17 43.93 -105.92
N ALA A 522 -51.86 43.97 -106.18
CA ALA A 522 -50.87 43.12 -105.54
C ALA A 522 -50.74 43.38 -104.02
N GLN A 523 -50.93 44.62 -103.56
CA GLN A 523 -50.88 44.93 -102.12
C GLN A 523 -52.14 44.48 -101.38
N LEU A 524 -53.32 44.64 -102.00
CA LEU A 524 -54.57 44.07 -101.48
C LEU A 524 -54.52 42.53 -101.50
N GLN A 525 -53.95 41.94 -102.55
CA GLN A 525 -53.71 40.50 -102.65
C GLN A 525 -52.75 40.01 -101.54
N SER A 526 -51.68 40.75 -101.25
CA SER A 526 -50.76 40.43 -100.16
C SER A 526 -51.44 40.46 -98.78
N SER A 527 -52.41 41.35 -98.57
CA SER A 527 -53.17 41.41 -97.31
C SER A 527 -54.13 40.22 -97.17
N PHE A 528 -54.72 39.77 -98.28
CA PHE A 528 -55.51 38.55 -98.35
C PHE A 528 -54.66 37.31 -98.08
N ASP A 529 -53.50 37.21 -98.75
CA ASP A 529 -52.57 36.09 -98.57
C ASP A 529 -52.03 36.00 -97.13
N ALA A 530 -51.78 37.14 -96.48
CA ALA A 530 -51.34 37.20 -95.08
C ALA A 530 -52.44 36.73 -94.11
N ALA A 531 -53.68 37.17 -94.32
CA ALA A 531 -54.82 36.70 -93.54
C ALA A 531 -55.08 35.19 -93.76
N GLN A 532 -54.84 34.69 -94.97
CA GLN A 532 -54.99 33.27 -95.30
C GLN A 532 -53.93 32.42 -94.59
N GLN A 533 -52.67 32.88 -94.53
CA GLN A 533 -51.61 32.16 -93.84
C GLN A 533 -51.77 32.14 -92.31
N LYS A 534 -52.29 33.20 -91.71
CA LYS A 534 -52.56 33.23 -90.27
C LYS A 534 -53.61 32.20 -89.88
N LEU A 535 -54.70 32.13 -90.65
CA LEU A 535 -55.73 31.11 -90.50
C LEU A 535 -55.15 29.69 -90.62
N LEU A 536 -54.29 29.42 -91.61
CA LEU A 536 -53.64 28.12 -91.77
C LEU A 536 -52.75 27.74 -90.59
N THR A 537 -52.07 28.71 -89.99
CA THR A 537 -51.15 28.48 -88.85
C THR A 537 -51.92 28.17 -87.57
N ASP A 538 -52.96 28.95 -87.28
CA ASP A 538 -53.77 28.73 -86.09
C ASP A 538 -54.67 27.48 -86.26
N GLN A 539 -55.05 27.13 -87.51
CA GLN A 539 -55.67 25.84 -87.83
C GLN A 539 -54.70 24.67 -87.58
N ALA A 540 -53.42 24.78 -87.97
CA ALA A 540 -52.44 23.74 -87.69
C ALA A 540 -52.15 23.56 -86.18
N LYS A 541 -52.16 24.64 -85.40
CA LYS A 541 -52.05 24.55 -83.93
C LYS A 541 -53.27 23.87 -83.31
N LEU A 542 -54.47 24.23 -83.77
CA LEU A 542 -55.70 23.56 -83.37
C LEU A 542 -55.67 22.07 -83.75
N ASP A 543 -55.14 21.72 -84.92
CA ASP A 543 -55.01 20.34 -85.37
C ASP A 543 -54.04 19.56 -84.47
N VAL A 544 -52.93 20.14 -84.02
CA VAL A 544 -52.00 19.53 -83.05
C VAL A 544 -52.67 19.35 -81.68
N VAL A 545 -53.45 20.33 -81.22
CA VAL A 545 -54.23 20.22 -79.97
C VAL A 545 -55.33 19.15 -80.09
N ASN A 546 -55.96 19.02 -81.27
CA ASN A 546 -57.01 18.02 -81.52
C ASN A 546 -56.47 16.61 -81.74
N GLN A 547 -55.25 16.47 -82.28
CA GLN A 547 -54.57 15.18 -82.45
C GLN A 547 -54.23 14.51 -81.10
N GLY A 548 -54.13 15.31 -80.03
CA GLY A 548 -53.85 14.82 -78.67
C GLY A 548 -52.45 14.20 -78.52
N PRO A 549 -52.10 13.73 -77.32
CA PRO A 549 -50.81 13.09 -77.08
C PRO A 549 -50.66 11.78 -77.86
N THR A 550 -49.48 11.55 -78.41
CA THR A 550 -49.24 10.39 -79.29
C THR A 550 -49.10 9.10 -78.46
N PRO A 551 -49.35 7.92 -79.06
CA PRO A 551 -49.08 6.63 -78.42
C PRO A 551 -47.61 6.41 -78.01
N GLU A 552 -46.68 7.16 -78.59
CA GLU A 552 -45.27 7.17 -78.20
C GLU A 552 -45.05 7.95 -76.90
N ASP A 553 -45.68 9.12 -76.75
CA ASP A 553 -45.60 9.95 -75.54
C ASP A 553 -46.12 9.20 -74.30
N VAL A 554 -47.23 8.48 -74.47
CA VAL A 554 -47.82 7.64 -73.42
C VAL A 554 -46.89 6.47 -73.06
N ARG A 555 -46.25 5.83 -74.05
CA ARG A 555 -45.29 4.74 -73.80
C ARG A 555 -44.04 5.24 -73.05
N GLN A 556 -43.52 6.41 -73.40
CA GLN A 556 -42.39 7.01 -72.69
C GLN A 556 -42.77 7.35 -71.24
N ALA A 557 -43.95 7.93 -71.01
CA ALA A 557 -44.42 8.21 -69.66
C ALA A 557 -44.66 6.94 -68.83
N GLN A 558 -45.17 5.86 -69.44
CA GLN A 558 -45.31 4.55 -68.79
C GLN A 558 -43.94 3.95 -68.40
N ALA A 559 -42.92 4.08 -69.26
CA ALA A 559 -41.56 3.62 -68.97
C ALA A 559 -40.96 4.37 -67.77
N VAL A 560 -41.19 5.69 -67.65
CA VAL A 560 -40.73 6.50 -66.50
C VAL A 560 -41.44 6.08 -65.21
N VAL A 561 -42.74 5.75 -65.27
CA VAL A 561 -43.47 5.21 -64.10
C VAL A 561 -42.87 3.87 -63.67
N MET A 562 -42.61 2.96 -64.61
CA MET A 562 -42.00 1.65 -64.34
C MET A 562 -40.61 1.80 -63.71
N GLN A 563 -39.77 2.69 -64.25
CA GLN A 563 -38.46 2.97 -63.67
C GLN A 563 -38.55 3.61 -62.28
N SER A 564 -39.55 4.46 -62.03
CA SER A 564 -39.78 5.05 -60.71
C SER A 564 -40.27 4.00 -59.69
N GLN A 565 -41.04 2.99 -60.12
CA GLN A 565 -41.43 1.85 -59.29
C GLN A 565 -40.21 0.98 -58.93
N ASP A 566 -39.32 0.71 -59.88
CA ASP A 566 -38.07 -0.03 -59.63
C ASP A 566 -37.15 0.72 -58.66
N ASN A 567 -37.06 2.04 -58.79
CA ASN A 567 -36.31 2.89 -57.86
C ASN A 567 -36.89 2.84 -56.44
N LEU A 568 -38.22 2.85 -56.30
CA LEU A 568 -38.89 2.68 -55.00
C LEU A 568 -38.68 1.28 -54.43
N ALA A 569 -38.79 0.23 -55.25
CA ALA A 569 -38.53 -1.15 -54.82
C ALA A 569 -37.09 -1.34 -54.33
N THR A 570 -36.12 -0.71 -55.00
CA THR A 570 -34.70 -0.72 -54.59
C THR A 570 -34.48 0.07 -53.30
N ALA A 571 -35.21 1.17 -53.08
CA ALA A 571 -35.12 1.97 -51.85
C ALA A 571 -35.75 1.28 -50.63
N VAL A 572 -36.75 0.41 -50.84
CA VAL A 572 -37.42 -0.38 -49.80
C VAL A 572 -36.69 -1.70 -49.52
N ALA A 573 -35.86 -2.18 -50.46
CA ALA A 573 -35.06 -3.37 -50.26
C ALA A 573 -34.08 -3.19 -49.09
N PRO A 574 -33.94 -4.18 -48.19
CA PRO A 574 -32.90 -4.17 -47.16
C PRO A 574 -31.53 -3.97 -47.79
N GLY A 575 -30.63 -3.26 -47.11
CA GLY A 575 -29.29 -2.96 -47.63
C GLY A 575 -28.56 -4.20 -48.15
N ALA A 576 -27.63 -4.02 -49.10
CA ALA A 576 -26.90 -5.10 -49.74
C ALA A 576 -26.39 -6.12 -48.69
N GLN A 577 -26.55 -7.42 -48.94
CA GLN A 577 -26.18 -8.47 -47.97
C GLN A 577 -24.75 -8.31 -47.43
N THR A 578 -23.82 -7.79 -48.24
CA THR A 578 -22.46 -7.44 -47.86
C THR A 578 -22.38 -6.33 -46.81
N ASP A 579 -23.16 -5.26 -46.96
CA ASP A 579 -23.16 -4.12 -46.02
C ASP A 579 -23.78 -4.53 -44.67
N LEU A 580 -24.84 -5.32 -44.72
CA LEU A 580 -25.46 -5.89 -43.53
C LEU A 580 -24.48 -6.80 -42.77
N GLN A 581 -23.75 -7.65 -43.50
CA GLN A 581 -22.77 -8.57 -42.92
C GLN A 581 -21.55 -7.83 -42.33
N GLN A 582 -21.07 -6.76 -42.98
CA GLN A 582 -20.04 -5.87 -42.43
C GLN A 582 -20.53 -5.18 -41.15
N GLN A 583 -21.77 -4.70 -41.12
CA GLN A 583 -22.31 -4.03 -39.94
C GLN A 583 -22.55 -5.00 -38.77
N ILE A 584 -22.99 -6.24 -39.04
CA ILE A 584 -23.09 -7.29 -38.02
C ILE A 584 -21.70 -7.59 -37.42
N ALA A 585 -20.67 -7.70 -38.25
CA ALA A 585 -19.30 -7.89 -37.78
C ALA A 585 -18.81 -6.71 -36.92
N ALA A 586 -19.17 -5.48 -37.28
CA ALA A 586 -18.86 -4.29 -36.49
C ALA A 586 -19.52 -4.32 -35.10
N VAL A 587 -20.80 -4.72 -35.03
CA VAL A 587 -21.52 -4.91 -33.74
C VAL A 587 -20.83 -5.99 -32.89
N GLN A 588 -20.46 -7.12 -33.49
CA GLN A 588 -19.73 -8.19 -32.78
C GLN A 588 -18.38 -7.71 -32.23
N GLN A 589 -17.66 -6.88 -32.98
CA GLN A 589 -16.42 -6.27 -32.53
C GLN A 589 -16.64 -5.32 -31.34
N GLN A 590 -17.70 -4.50 -31.36
CA GLN A 590 -18.03 -3.61 -30.24
C GLN A 590 -18.46 -4.41 -29.00
N LEU A 591 -19.20 -5.50 -29.16
CA LEU A 591 -19.59 -6.39 -28.05
C LEU A 591 -18.34 -7.03 -27.41
N ALA A 592 -17.40 -7.51 -28.23
CA ALA A 592 -16.15 -8.07 -27.74
C ALA A 592 -15.28 -7.01 -27.03
N ASN A 593 -15.30 -5.75 -27.50
CA ASN A 593 -14.64 -4.65 -26.81
C ASN A 593 -15.31 -4.32 -25.47
N LEU A 594 -16.65 -4.30 -25.40
CA LEU A 594 -17.39 -4.10 -24.16
C LEU A 594 -17.04 -5.19 -23.13
N GLN A 595 -17.04 -6.47 -23.53
CA GLN A 595 -16.66 -7.57 -22.64
C GLN A 595 -15.23 -7.44 -22.11
N LYS A 596 -14.28 -7.03 -22.96
CA LYS A 596 -12.89 -6.75 -22.54
C LYS A 596 -12.82 -5.58 -21.57
N THR A 597 -13.65 -4.55 -21.78
CA THR A 597 -13.70 -3.39 -20.89
C THR A 597 -14.33 -3.74 -19.56
N GLU A 598 -15.40 -4.55 -19.52
CA GLU A 598 -16.10 -4.98 -18.29
C GLU A 598 -15.26 -5.93 -17.43
N SER A 599 -14.46 -6.80 -18.06
CA SER A 599 -13.58 -7.75 -17.37
C SER A 599 -12.12 -7.57 -17.82
N PRO A 600 -11.46 -6.46 -17.42
CA PRO A 600 -10.12 -6.13 -17.88
C PRO A 600 -9.03 -6.96 -17.20
N TYR A 601 -9.34 -7.64 -16.09
CA TYR A 601 -8.41 -8.43 -15.30
C TYR A 601 -8.83 -9.90 -15.27
N LEU A 602 -7.84 -10.79 -15.37
CA LEU A 602 -7.99 -12.23 -15.26
C LEU A 602 -7.78 -12.68 -13.81
N ASP A 603 -8.24 -13.90 -13.47
CA ASP A 603 -7.96 -14.52 -12.17
C ASP A 603 -6.44 -14.61 -11.88
N SER A 604 -5.62 -14.80 -12.92
CA SER A 604 -4.16 -14.78 -12.80
C SER A 604 -3.60 -13.42 -12.36
N ASP A 605 -4.24 -12.32 -12.75
CA ASP A 605 -3.84 -10.96 -12.35
C ASP A 605 -4.16 -10.72 -10.88
N VAL A 606 -5.33 -11.21 -10.42
CA VAL A 606 -5.72 -11.19 -9.00
C VAL A 606 -4.72 -12.01 -8.17
N GLN A 607 -4.39 -13.23 -8.59
CA GLN A 607 -3.41 -14.07 -7.89
C GLN A 607 -2.02 -13.41 -7.84
N ALA A 608 -1.57 -12.78 -8.93
CA ALA A 608 -0.32 -12.04 -8.97
C ALA A 608 -0.33 -10.84 -8.01
N ALA A 609 -1.45 -10.12 -7.91
CA ALA A 609 -1.61 -9.00 -6.99
C ALA A 609 -1.64 -9.45 -5.52
N VAL A 610 -2.36 -10.52 -5.20
CA VAL A 610 -2.37 -11.14 -3.86
C VAL A 610 -0.98 -11.60 -3.46
N ALA A 611 -0.25 -12.27 -4.37
CA ALA A 611 1.14 -12.66 -4.13
C ALA A 611 2.05 -11.44 -3.91
N GLY A 612 1.82 -10.33 -4.62
CA GLY A 612 2.50 -9.07 -4.41
C GLY A 612 2.26 -8.47 -3.02
N VAL A 613 1.02 -8.53 -2.52
CA VAL A 613 0.70 -8.11 -1.14
C VAL A 613 1.43 -8.98 -0.13
N ALA A 614 1.36 -10.31 -0.27
CA ALA A 614 2.03 -11.25 0.64
C ALA A 614 3.56 -11.02 0.68
N GLN A 615 4.18 -10.76 -0.47
CA GLN A 615 5.61 -10.42 -0.55
C GLN A 615 5.94 -9.11 0.18
N ALA A 616 5.10 -8.09 0.02
CA ALA A 616 5.29 -6.80 0.69
C ALA A 616 5.07 -6.91 2.21
N GLU A 617 4.11 -7.71 2.67
CA GLU A 617 3.90 -8.00 4.09
C GLU A 617 5.10 -8.72 4.70
N ALA A 618 5.67 -9.71 4.00
CA ALA A 618 6.91 -10.37 4.42
C ALA A 618 8.09 -9.40 4.51
N SER A 619 8.15 -8.40 3.61
CA SER A 619 9.18 -7.36 3.63
C SER A 619 9.03 -6.43 4.84
N VAL A 620 7.79 -6.06 5.20
CA VAL A 620 7.49 -5.29 6.42
C VAL A 620 7.86 -6.10 7.66
N ALA A 621 7.46 -7.37 7.72
CA ALA A 621 7.77 -8.25 8.85
C ALA A 621 9.28 -8.40 9.05
N LEU A 622 10.05 -8.55 7.97
CA LEU A 622 11.51 -8.61 8.03
C LEU A 622 12.12 -7.28 8.52
N ALA A 623 11.67 -6.14 7.99
CA ALA A 623 12.15 -4.83 8.40
C ALA A 623 11.82 -4.55 9.88
N GLN A 624 10.64 -4.94 10.34
CA GLN A 624 10.23 -4.85 11.74
C GLN A 624 11.10 -5.76 12.62
N ALA A 625 11.32 -7.01 12.23
CA ALA A 625 12.17 -7.93 12.99
C ALA A 625 13.61 -7.42 13.11
N ASN A 626 14.15 -6.77 12.07
CA ASN A 626 15.47 -6.13 12.14
C ASN A 626 15.47 -4.92 13.09
N LEU A 627 14.38 -4.15 13.13
CA LEU A 627 14.22 -3.05 14.06
C LEU A 627 14.07 -3.56 15.51
N ASP A 628 13.31 -4.62 15.75
CA ASP A 628 13.16 -5.22 17.07
C ASP A 628 14.50 -5.77 17.59
N GLN A 629 15.36 -6.27 16.69
CA GLN A 629 16.72 -6.72 17.02
C GLN A 629 17.67 -5.60 17.45
N THR A 630 17.32 -4.33 17.26
CA THR A 630 18.10 -3.22 17.81
C THR A 630 17.90 -3.05 19.30
N THR A 631 16.87 -3.67 19.88
CA THR A 631 16.66 -3.71 21.32
C THR A 631 17.19 -5.02 21.87
N VAL A 632 18.23 -4.93 22.70
CA VAL A 632 18.82 -6.08 23.39
C VAL A 632 18.14 -6.24 24.73
N VAL A 633 17.50 -7.39 24.95
CA VAL A 633 16.76 -7.70 26.17
C VAL A 633 17.41 -8.83 26.98
N ALA A 634 17.10 -8.91 28.27
CA ALA A 634 17.60 -9.96 29.15
C ALA A 634 16.95 -11.33 28.83
N PRO A 635 17.75 -12.40 28.59
CA PRO A 635 17.21 -13.73 28.30
C PRO A 635 16.61 -14.46 29.52
N PHE A 636 17.02 -14.09 30.73
CA PHE A 636 16.57 -14.65 32.02
C PHE A 636 16.78 -13.63 33.16
N ASP A 637 16.22 -13.93 34.34
CA ASP A 637 16.35 -13.07 35.53
C ASP A 637 17.77 -13.15 36.12
N GLY A 638 18.39 -12.00 36.40
CA GLY A 638 19.78 -11.98 36.83
C GLY A 638 20.29 -10.61 37.26
N VAL A 639 21.60 -10.54 37.44
CA VAL A 639 22.35 -9.33 37.81
C VAL A 639 23.42 -9.08 36.75
N ILE A 640 23.60 -7.82 36.39
CA ILE A 640 24.64 -7.40 35.45
C ILE A 640 26.01 -7.53 36.13
N GLY A 641 26.80 -8.53 35.73
CA GLY A 641 28.09 -8.84 36.34
C GLY A 641 29.23 -7.93 35.88
N SER A 642 29.29 -7.64 34.58
CA SER A 642 30.31 -6.74 34.03
C SER A 642 29.82 -6.07 32.75
N ARG A 643 30.34 -4.88 32.46
CA ARG A 643 30.06 -4.10 31.25
C ARG A 643 31.33 -3.99 30.42
N ALA A 644 31.24 -4.37 29.15
CA ALA A 644 32.35 -4.32 28.20
C ALA A 644 32.25 -3.12 27.23
N LEU A 645 31.04 -2.62 26.96
CA LEU A 645 30.80 -1.44 26.10
C LEU A 645 29.95 -0.40 26.83
N ASN A 646 30.18 0.89 26.54
CA ASN A 646 29.42 2.01 27.08
C ASN A 646 28.49 2.60 26.01
N ALA A 647 27.52 3.42 26.41
CA ALA A 647 26.73 4.22 25.48
C ALA A 647 27.64 5.07 24.58
N GLY A 648 27.28 5.18 23.31
CA GLY A 648 28.07 5.78 22.23
C GLY A 648 29.09 4.84 21.57
N ALA A 649 29.34 3.65 22.13
CA ALA A 649 30.25 2.67 21.51
C ALA A 649 29.54 1.89 20.38
N PHE A 650 30.33 1.47 19.38
CA PHE A 650 29.87 0.59 18.32
C PHE A 650 29.88 -0.88 18.78
N ALA A 651 28.72 -1.51 18.78
CA ALA A 651 28.53 -2.90 19.18
C ALA A 651 28.40 -3.80 17.94
N SER A 652 28.99 -4.99 18.01
CA SER A 652 28.94 -6.01 16.95
C SER A 652 28.66 -7.38 17.55
N SER A 653 28.24 -8.35 16.73
CA SER A 653 27.95 -9.72 17.18
C SER A 653 29.18 -10.47 17.74
N SER A 654 30.39 -9.95 17.53
CA SER A 654 31.63 -10.52 18.06
C SER A 654 32.04 -9.97 19.43
N THR A 655 31.50 -8.82 19.82
CA THR A 655 31.90 -8.10 21.04
C THR A 655 30.73 -8.08 22.02
N PRO A 656 30.86 -8.67 23.22
CA PRO A 656 29.80 -8.60 24.21
C PRO A 656 29.60 -7.17 24.72
N ILE A 657 28.36 -6.79 24.97
CA ILE A 657 27.99 -5.50 25.58
C ILE A 657 28.18 -5.60 27.09
N LEU A 658 27.66 -6.67 27.69
CA LEU A 658 27.69 -6.95 29.12
C LEU A 658 27.59 -8.45 29.40
N THR A 659 27.88 -8.84 30.64
CA THR A 659 27.71 -10.20 31.15
C THR A 659 26.52 -10.24 32.09
N LEU A 660 25.54 -11.11 31.81
CA LEU A 660 24.40 -11.34 32.69
C LEU A 660 24.62 -12.64 33.47
N ALA A 661 24.58 -12.56 34.80
CA ALA A 661 24.67 -13.71 35.70
C ALA A 661 23.33 -13.93 36.38
N SER A 662 22.87 -15.18 36.50
CA SER A 662 21.65 -15.49 37.24
C SER A 662 21.81 -15.19 38.72
N THR A 663 20.72 -14.79 39.38
CA THR A 663 20.64 -14.67 40.85
C THR A 663 20.70 -16.02 41.54
N ALA A 664 20.34 -17.10 40.84
CA ALA A 664 20.48 -18.44 41.36
C ALA A 664 21.95 -18.84 41.41
N VAL A 665 22.38 -19.41 42.54
CA VAL A 665 23.77 -19.82 42.77
C VAL A 665 23.90 -21.32 43.01
N GLU A 666 25.11 -21.81 42.77
CA GLU A 666 25.55 -23.17 43.05
C GLU A 666 26.97 -23.16 43.61
N VAL A 667 27.35 -24.20 44.34
CA VAL A 667 28.68 -24.33 44.95
C VAL A 667 29.36 -25.55 44.38
N HIS A 668 30.56 -25.34 43.85
CA HIS A 668 31.41 -26.39 43.32
C HIS A 668 32.47 -26.72 44.36
N VAL A 669 32.41 -27.93 44.91
CA VAL A 669 33.39 -28.41 45.90
C VAL A 669 34.22 -29.53 45.31
N THR A 670 35.52 -29.46 45.60
CA THR A 670 36.48 -30.46 45.14
C THR A 670 36.52 -31.61 46.16
N VAL A 671 36.19 -32.83 45.73
CA VAL A 671 36.17 -34.05 46.55
C VAL A 671 37.31 -34.96 46.16
N GLU A 672 38.10 -35.48 47.12
CA GLU A 672 39.21 -36.39 46.81
C GLU A 672 38.71 -37.76 46.30
N GLU A 673 39.48 -38.39 45.40
CA GLU A 673 39.18 -39.71 44.83
C GLU A 673 38.86 -40.77 45.90
N ALA A 674 39.57 -40.76 47.03
CA ALA A 674 39.33 -41.71 48.13
C ALA A 674 37.97 -41.53 48.83
N ARG A 675 37.32 -40.37 48.70
CA ARG A 675 36.09 -39.99 49.41
C ARG A 675 34.87 -39.85 48.50
N VAL A 676 35.07 -39.83 47.18
CA VAL A 676 33.99 -39.64 46.20
C VAL A 676 32.83 -40.65 46.36
N GLY A 677 33.12 -41.90 46.74
CA GLY A 677 32.10 -42.92 46.95
C GLY A 677 31.18 -42.68 48.16
N GLN A 678 31.55 -41.76 49.06
CA GLN A 678 30.76 -41.37 50.23
C GLN A 678 29.84 -40.18 49.93
N ILE A 679 30.04 -39.49 48.80
CA ILE A 679 29.24 -38.34 48.38
C ILE A 679 28.24 -38.80 47.32
N GLN A 680 26.95 -38.69 47.62
CA GLN A 680 25.88 -39.11 46.72
C GLN A 680 24.89 -37.95 46.48
N PRO A 681 24.30 -37.87 45.27
CA PRO A 681 23.20 -36.95 45.01
C PRO A 681 22.07 -37.12 46.04
N GLY A 682 21.53 -35.99 46.52
CA GLY A 682 20.45 -35.93 47.51
C GLY A 682 20.91 -35.83 48.96
N GLN A 683 22.21 -35.96 49.27
CA GLN A 683 22.71 -35.74 50.63
C GLN A 683 22.54 -34.28 51.07
N ALA A 684 22.15 -34.11 52.33
CA ALA A 684 22.02 -32.80 52.96
C ALA A 684 23.40 -32.17 53.20
N VAL A 685 23.49 -30.88 52.91
CA VAL A 685 24.69 -30.07 53.07
C VAL A 685 24.34 -28.81 53.84
N THR A 686 25.19 -28.46 54.80
CA THR A 686 25.15 -27.12 55.42
C THR A 686 26.27 -26.27 54.83
N LEU A 687 25.90 -25.19 54.14
CA LEU A 687 26.85 -24.21 53.63
C LEU A 687 27.04 -23.08 54.65
N THR A 688 28.28 -22.65 54.84
CA THR A 688 28.62 -21.44 55.59
C THR A 688 29.57 -20.57 54.77
N VAL A 689 29.39 -19.25 54.82
CA VAL A 689 30.27 -18.30 54.13
C VAL A 689 30.93 -17.36 55.14
N PRO A 690 32.22 -17.01 54.98
CA PRO A 690 32.90 -16.11 55.91
C PRO A 690 32.25 -14.72 56.05
N ALA A 691 31.53 -14.25 55.02
CA ALA A 691 30.80 -12.99 55.06
C ALA A 691 29.62 -13.00 56.05
N TYR A 692 29.09 -14.19 56.36
CA TYR A 692 27.95 -14.40 57.25
C TYR A 692 28.19 -15.66 58.11
N PRO A 693 29.14 -15.63 59.07
CA PRO A 693 29.58 -16.82 59.79
C PRO A 693 28.50 -17.43 60.70
N ASP A 694 27.53 -16.63 61.15
CA ASP A 694 26.43 -17.06 62.02
C ASP A 694 25.19 -17.54 61.24
N VAL A 695 25.27 -17.59 59.90
CA VAL A 695 24.15 -17.98 59.02
C VAL A 695 24.50 -19.28 58.30
N ASN A 696 23.70 -20.30 58.57
CA ASN A 696 23.75 -21.57 57.85
C ASN A 696 22.81 -21.52 56.66
N PHE A 697 23.30 -21.92 55.49
CA PHE A 697 22.52 -22.02 54.27
C PHE A 697 22.30 -23.51 53.96
N PRO A 698 21.07 -24.04 54.18
CA PRO A 698 20.73 -25.41 53.82
C PRO A 698 20.87 -25.63 52.31
N ALA A 699 21.45 -26.77 51.94
CA ALA A 699 21.73 -27.14 50.56
C ALA A 699 21.70 -28.66 50.41
N HIS A 700 21.75 -29.13 49.17
CA HIS A 700 21.90 -30.54 48.87
C HIS A 700 22.87 -30.78 47.72
N VAL A 701 23.50 -31.96 47.72
CA VAL A 701 24.32 -32.42 46.60
C VAL A 701 23.41 -32.73 45.41
N VAL A 702 23.59 -32.03 44.29
CA VAL A 702 22.81 -32.27 43.07
C VAL A 702 23.47 -33.35 42.21
N SER A 703 24.78 -33.28 42.05
CA SER A 703 25.53 -34.23 41.24
C SER A 703 27.00 -34.23 41.60
N VAL A 704 27.66 -35.37 41.41
CA VAL A 704 29.12 -35.47 41.40
C VAL A 704 29.56 -35.75 39.97
N ALA A 705 30.48 -34.95 39.44
CA ALA A 705 30.96 -35.09 38.08
C ALA A 705 31.58 -36.49 37.88
N PRO A 706 31.18 -37.24 36.84
CA PRO A 706 31.67 -38.61 36.64
C PRO A 706 33.13 -38.65 36.15
N SER A 707 33.66 -37.52 35.69
CA SER A 707 35.05 -37.33 35.28
C SER A 707 35.77 -36.40 36.26
N GLY A 708 36.77 -36.93 36.96
CA GLY A 708 37.66 -36.15 37.83
C GLY A 708 38.88 -35.61 37.11
N ASP A 709 39.63 -34.71 37.76
CA ASP A 709 40.94 -34.26 37.30
C ASP A 709 42.00 -35.33 37.64
N PRO A 710 42.61 -36.01 36.65
CA PRO A 710 43.58 -37.07 36.90
C PRO A 710 44.92 -36.56 37.45
N ARG A 711 45.19 -35.24 37.41
CA ARG A 711 46.39 -34.64 38.01
C ARG A 711 46.17 -34.32 39.48
N ALA A 712 44.99 -33.84 39.83
CA ALA A 712 44.65 -33.47 41.20
C ALA A 712 44.07 -34.64 42.02
N HIS A 713 43.66 -35.74 41.37
CA HIS A 713 42.96 -36.87 41.98
C HIS A 713 41.67 -36.44 42.69
N THR A 714 40.91 -35.56 42.05
CA THR A 714 39.70 -34.97 42.63
C THR A 714 38.54 -34.98 41.66
N PHE A 715 37.34 -34.98 42.21
CA PHE A 715 36.06 -34.94 41.51
C PHE A 715 35.31 -33.68 41.95
N ASP A 716 34.60 -33.07 41.02
CA ASP A 716 33.80 -31.88 41.28
C ASP A 716 32.40 -32.30 41.73
N ALA A 717 31.98 -31.87 42.92
CA ALA A 717 30.63 -32.08 43.42
C ALA A 717 29.86 -30.76 43.40
N LYS A 718 28.73 -30.77 42.71
CA LYS A 718 27.81 -29.65 42.57
C LYS A 718 26.78 -29.69 43.69
N ILE A 719 26.75 -28.62 44.47
CA ILE A 719 25.84 -28.42 45.59
C ILE A 719 24.97 -27.22 45.29
N VAL A 720 23.66 -27.33 45.52
CA VAL A 720 22.73 -26.23 45.30
C VAL A 720 22.03 -25.88 46.61
N PRO A 721 22.01 -24.59 47.01
CA PRO A 721 21.22 -24.12 48.15
C PRO A 721 19.74 -24.43 47.95
N ASP A 722 19.08 -24.90 49.01
CA ASP A 722 17.65 -25.24 48.99
C ASP A 722 16.79 -24.00 48.76
N ASN A 723 17.26 -22.83 49.23
CA ASN A 723 16.67 -21.53 49.00
C ASN A 723 17.72 -20.55 48.44
N GLN A 724 17.32 -19.77 47.45
CA GLN A 724 18.17 -18.74 46.83
C GLN A 724 18.15 -17.48 47.70
N ASP A 725 19.00 -17.47 48.73
CA ASP A 725 19.17 -16.31 49.62
C ASP A 725 20.04 -15.24 48.95
N PRO A 726 19.58 -13.97 48.83
CA PRO A 726 20.33 -12.91 48.15
C PRO A 726 21.66 -12.56 48.81
N ARG A 727 21.91 -13.03 50.04
CA ARG A 727 23.20 -12.86 50.73
C ARG A 727 24.29 -13.77 50.16
N LEU A 728 23.93 -14.86 49.47
CA LEU A 728 24.88 -15.79 48.87
C LEU A 728 25.21 -15.35 47.45
N LEU A 729 26.27 -14.55 47.29
CA LEU A 729 26.64 -13.98 45.99
C LEU A 729 27.64 -14.87 45.22
N PRO A 730 27.54 -14.93 43.88
CA PRO A 730 28.58 -15.52 43.04
C PRO A 730 29.96 -14.91 43.33
N GLY A 731 30.98 -15.75 43.35
CA GLY A 731 32.36 -15.37 43.68
C GLY A 731 32.71 -15.47 45.17
N MET A 732 31.74 -15.69 46.05
CA MET A 732 32.01 -16.02 47.45
C MET A 732 32.68 -17.40 47.56
N PHE A 733 33.37 -17.61 48.68
CA PHE A 733 33.89 -18.92 49.06
C PHE A 733 33.01 -19.50 50.16
N ALA A 734 32.47 -20.69 49.93
CA ALA A 734 31.60 -21.39 50.86
C ALA A 734 32.27 -22.66 51.40
N GLN A 735 32.11 -22.89 52.69
CA GLN A 735 32.44 -24.16 53.33
C GLN A 735 31.20 -25.03 53.31
N ALA A 736 31.31 -26.24 52.80
CA ALA A 736 30.23 -27.20 52.68
C ALA A 736 30.46 -28.36 53.65
N GLN A 737 29.54 -28.53 54.58
CA GLN A 737 29.51 -29.66 55.49
C GLN A 737 28.50 -30.68 54.97
N VAL A 738 29.00 -31.72 54.30
CA VAL A 738 28.17 -32.78 53.70
C VAL A 738 27.95 -33.88 54.73
N VAL A 739 26.69 -34.26 54.95
CA VAL A 739 26.35 -35.40 55.81
C VAL A 739 26.55 -36.68 55.01
N ALA A 740 27.69 -37.36 55.22
CA ALA A 740 28.09 -38.53 54.45
C ALA A 740 27.35 -39.81 54.85
N ALA A 741 27.02 -39.94 56.13
CA ALA A 741 26.20 -41.02 56.66
C ALA A 741 25.52 -40.57 57.96
N GLU A 742 24.28 -40.97 58.16
CA GLU A 742 23.49 -40.70 59.37
C GLU A 742 22.77 -41.97 59.81
N LYS A 743 22.77 -42.24 61.11
CA LYS A 743 21.94 -43.29 61.71
C LYS A 743 21.28 -42.75 62.97
N PRO A 744 19.94 -42.69 63.02
CA PRO A 744 19.22 -42.09 64.13
C PRO A 744 19.25 -42.94 65.41
N ASP A 745 19.36 -44.26 65.26
CA ASP A 745 19.33 -45.23 66.37
C ASP A 745 20.63 -46.06 66.40
N ALA A 746 21.74 -45.42 66.73
CA ALA A 746 23.02 -46.09 66.94
C ALA A 746 23.31 -46.26 68.44
N LEU A 747 23.86 -47.41 68.85
CA LEU A 747 24.34 -47.59 70.22
C LEU A 747 25.71 -46.93 70.34
N LEU A 748 25.78 -45.81 71.04
CA LEU A 748 26.95 -44.94 71.08
C LEU A 748 27.72 -45.11 72.38
N VAL A 749 29.05 -45.19 72.23
CA VAL A 749 30.00 -45.07 73.33
C VAL A 749 31.02 -43.97 73.01
N PRO A 750 31.55 -43.26 74.02
CA PRO A 750 32.65 -42.32 73.80
C PRO A 750 33.86 -43.03 73.16
N LYS A 751 34.57 -42.36 72.25
CA LYS A 751 35.76 -42.93 71.57
C LYS A 751 36.80 -43.48 72.56
N GLU A 752 36.93 -42.84 73.71
CA GLU A 752 37.91 -43.21 74.74
C GLU A 752 37.61 -44.57 75.39
N ALA A 753 36.37 -45.07 75.28
CA ALA A 753 35.98 -46.37 75.85
C ALA A 753 36.53 -47.58 75.10
N ILE A 754 36.94 -47.41 73.84
CA ILE A 754 37.39 -48.51 72.98
C ILE A 754 38.89 -48.72 73.19
N VAL A 755 39.26 -49.95 73.56
CA VAL A 755 40.65 -50.37 73.74
C VAL A 755 41.01 -51.40 72.68
N GLN A 756 42.19 -51.27 72.08
CA GLN A 756 42.73 -52.30 71.19
C GLN A 756 43.58 -53.30 71.99
N GLN A 757 43.19 -54.57 71.97
CA GLN A 757 43.92 -55.64 72.64
C GLN A 757 44.11 -56.83 71.69
N ALA A 758 45.37 -57.21 71.45
CA ALA A 758 45.76 -58.30 70.54
C ALA A 758 45.14 -58.21 69.13
N GLY A 759 44.93 -56.99 68.62
CA GLY A 759 44.36 -56.73 67.29
C GLY A 759 42.82 -56.69 67.25
N ASN A 760 42.14 -56.97 68.37
CA ASN A 760 40.69 -56.87 68.48
C ASN A 760 40.28 -55.59 69.23
N GLN A 761 39.17 -54.99 68.83
CA GLN A 761 38.55 -53.89 69.56
C GLN A 761 37.69 -54.45 70.69
N ILE A 762 37.97 -54.03 71.91
CA ILE A 762 37.23 -54.43 73.12
C ILE A 762 36.76 -53.20 73.88
N VAL A 763 35.69 -53.38 74.64
CA VAL A 763 35.21 -52.40 75.62
C VAL A 763 35.10 -53.10 76.96
N PHE A 764 35.55 -52.44 78.02
CA PHE A 764 35.36 -52.96 79.38
C PHE A 764 33.99 -52.51 79.90
N VAL A 765 33.16 -53.47 80.30
CA VAL A 765 31.87 -53.20 80.95
C VAL A 765 31.94 -53.53 82.42
N ASP A 766 31.18 -52.79 83.23
CA ASP A 766 30.97 -53.18 84.62
C ASP A 766 29.89 -54.26 84.71
N ASN A 767 30.30 -55.46 85.11
CA ASN A 767 29.41 -56.57 85.41
C ASN A 767 29.48 -56.86 86.93
N ASN A 768 28.59 -56.21 87.68
CA ASN A 768 28.42 -56.38 89.13
C ASN A 768 29.71 -56.18 89.94
N GLY A 769 30.47 -55.13 89.65
CA GLY A 769 31.72 -54.80 90.35
C GLY A 769 32.94 -55.56 89.83
N THR A 770 32.86 -56.14 88.62
CA THR A 770 34.00 -56.76 87.92
C THR A 770 34.07 -56.25 86.48
N ALA A 771 35.28 -55.93 86.01
CA ALA A 771 35.51 -55.53 84.63
C ALA A 771 35.46 -56.76 83.73
N GLN A 772 34.47 -56.78 82.83
CA GLN A 772 34.37 -57.80 81.80
C GLN A 772 34.85 -57.21 80.47
N ALA A 773 35.81 -57.88 79.85
CA ALA A 773 36.30 -57.51 78.52
C ALA A 773 35.31 -58.03 77.47
N VAL A 774 34.57 -57.12 76.84
CA VAL A 774 33.60 -57.46 75.82
C VAL A 774 34.17 -57.11 74.45
N PRO A 775 34.40 -58.08 73.56
CA PRO A 775 34.76 -57.78 72.18
C PRO A 775 33.58 -57.08 71.50
N VAL A 776 33.88 -55.97 70.83
CA VAL A 776 32.88 -55.16 70.14
C VAL A 776 33.21 -55.04 68.67
N GLN A 777 32.18 -54.93 67.84
CA GLN A 777 32.35 -54.43 66.48
C GLN A 777 31.90 -52.98 66.45
N THR A 778 32.75 -52.11 65.90
CA THR A 778 32.44 -50.69 65.76
C THR A 778 31.82 -50.41 64.39
N GLY A 779 30.96 -49.41 64.34
CA GLY A 779 30.32 -48.89 63.14
C GLY A 779 30.77 -47.47 62.84
N MET A 780 29.83 -46.57 62.60
CA MET A 780 30.13 -45.17 62.36
C MET A 780 30.82 -44.50 63.54
N SER A 781 31.60 -43.48 63.24
CA SER A 781 32.31 -42.73 64.26
C SER A 781 32.40 -41.27 63.87
N ASN A 782 32.05 -40.39 64.81
CA ASN A 782 32.25 -38.95 64.68
C ASN A 782 33.41 -38.51 65.61
N ASP A 783 33.60 -37.21 65.83
CA ASP A 783 34.75 -36.72 66.59
C ASP A 783 34.80 -37.19 68.05
N THR A 784 33.65 -37.48 68.68
CA THR A 784 33.56 -37.78 70.13
C THR A 784 33.02 -39.17 70.45
N GLN A 785 32.25 -39.78 69.55
CA GLN A 785 31.52 -41.02 69.78
C GLN A 785 31.77 -42.04 68.67
N VAL A 786 31.58 -43.31 69.04
CA VAL A 786 31.65 -44.46 68.13
C VAL A 786 30.40 -45.30 68.33
N GLU A 787 29.81 -45.72 67.22
CA GLU A 787 28.75 -46.69 67.18
C GLU A 787 29.29 -48.09 67.47
N ILE A 788 28.56 -48.84 68.28
CA ILE A 788 28.79 -50.26 68.54
C ILE A 788 27.70 -51.06 67.84
N THR A 789 28.08 -51.87 66.85
CA THR A 789 27.16 -52.68 66.03
C THR A 789 26.89 -54.05 66.65
N SER A 790 27.81 -54.58 67.44
CA SER A 790 27.62 -55.80 68.23
C SER A 790 28.54 -55.85 69.45
N GLY A 791 28.13 -56.61 70.46
CA GLY A 791 28.88 -56.84 71.69
C GLY A 791 28.26 -56.19 72.93
N LEU A 792 27.57 -55.05 72.78
CA LEU A 792 26.96 -54.31 73.88
C LEU A 792 25.43 -54.20 73.77
N VAL A 793 24.78 -54.02 74.91
CA VAL A 793 23.34 -53.70 74.99
C VAL A 793 23.11 -52.25 75.46
N PRO A 794 22.00 -51.60 75.05
CA PRO A 794 21.63 -50.28 75.55
C PRO A 794 21.60 -50.20 77.08
N GLY A 795 22.16 -49.14 77.65
CA GLY A 795 22.23 -48.90 79.10
C GLY A 795 23.37 -49.63 79.82
N GLN A 796 24.15 -50.47 79.13
CA GLN A 796 25.28 -51.18 79.74
C GLN A 796 26.38 -50.17 80.17
N PRO A 797 26.84 -50.20 81.43
CA PRO A 797 27.87 -49.27 81.92
C PRO A 797 29.23 -49.63 81.33
N VAL A 798 29.76 -48.73 80.51
CA VAL A 798 31.01 -48.88 79.77
C VAL A 798 32.10 -48.05 80.44
N VAL A 799 33.26 -48.65 80.72
CA VAL A 799 34.40 -47.96 81.33
C VAL A 799 35.05 -47.00 80.34
N VAL A 800 35.11 -45.72 80.69
CA VAL A 800 35.73 -44.64 79.90
C VAL A 800 37.07 -44.15 80.49
N VAL A 801 37.34 -44.46 81.76
CA VAL A 801 38.58 -44.07 82.47
C VAL A 801 39.09 -45.23 83.33
N GLY A 802 40.39 -45.52 83.24
CA GLY A 802 41.08 -46.61 83.95
C GLY A 802 41.30 -47.87 83.11
N GLN A 803 40.85 -47.86 81.86
CA GLN A 803 40.78 -48.98 80.93
C GLN A 803 42.15 -49.60 80.57
N SER A 804 43.25 -48.85 80.66
CA SER A 804 44.61 -49.34 80.37
C SER A 804 45.16 -50.31 81.42
N ALA A 805 44.62 -50.29 82.66
CA ALA A 805 45.05 -51.14 83.76
C ALA A 805 44.13 -52.35 83.98
N LEU A 806 43.05 -52.48 83.19
CA LEU A 806 42.06 -53.55 83.34
C LEU A 806 42.43 -54.80 82.55
N ARG A 807 42.03 -55.95 83.09
CA ARG A 807 42.00 -57.24 82.41
C ARG A 807 40.65 -57.90 82.74
N ASP A 808 40.26 -58.87 81.92
CA ASP A 808 39.01 -59.59 82.12
C ASP A 808 38.94 -60.25 83.52
N GLY A 809 37.81 -60.07 84.21
CA GLY A 809 37.53 -60.64 85.53
C GLY A 809 38.12 -59.89 86.72
N VAL A 810 38.76 -58.73 86.52
CA VAL A 810 39.34 -57.95 87.61
C VAL A 810 38.25 -57.19 88.38
N PRO A 811 38.21 -57.25 89.73
CA PRO A 811 37.25 -56.47 90.50
C PRO A 811 37.47 -54.98 90.27
N ILE A 812 36.39 -54.25 90.03
CA ILE A 812 36.42 -52.80 89.82
C ILE A 812 35.50 -52.11 90.82
N GLN A 813 35.85 -50.88 91.14
CA GLN A 813 35.02 -49.98 91.92
C GLN A 813 34.63 -48.81 91.04
N ASP A 814 33.38 -48.84 90.57
CA ASP A 814 32.82 -47.74 89.78
C ASP A 814 32.56 -46.54 90.69
N ILE A 815 33.32 -45.46 90.47
CA ILE A 815 33.14 -44.20 91.21
C ILE A 815 31.90 -43.42 90.75
N SER A 816 31.22 -43.89 89.72
CA SER A 816 30.01 -43.26 89.15
C SER A 816 28.73 -43.65 89.92
N LEU A 817 28.73 -44.76 90.67
CA LEU A 817 27.58 -45.25 91.46
C LEU A 817 27.48 -44.67 92.88
N GLY A 818 28.39 -43.75 93.26
CA GLY A 818 28.47 -43.14 94.60
C GLY A 818 27.66 -41.85 94.81
N GLN A 819 26.85 -41.38 93.85
CA GLN A 819 26.08 -40.13 93.99
C GLN A 819 24.61 -40.27 93.55
N ASN A 820 23.71 -40.49 94.51
CA ASN A 820 22.28 -40.09 94.54
C ASN A 820 21.69 -40.49 95.93
N GLY A 821 21.75 -39.70 97.02
CA GLY A 821 20.82 -38.60 97.48
C GLY A 821 20.05 -39.04 98.77
N PRO A 822 19.30 -38.23 99.57
CA PRO A 822 19.16 -36.77 99.76
C PRO A 822 19.11 -36.28 101.27
N GLN A 823 19.00 -34.95 101.48
CA GLN A 823 18.41 -34.17 102.62
C GLN A 823 19.32 -33.18 103.39
N GLY A 824 18.99 -31.88 103.23
CA GLY A 824 18.50 -31.05 104.35
C GLY A 824 19.43 -29.96 104.93
N GLY A 825 19.09 -28.68 104.71
CA GLY A 825 19.42 -27.59 105.65
C GLY A 825 19.84 -26.23 105.06
N GLN A 826 18.85 -25.33 104.91
CA GLN A 826 18.80 -23.87 105.25
C GLN A 826 20.14 -23.08 105.26
N ASN A 827 20.28 -21.84 104.75
CA ASN A 827 19.37 -20.69 104.78
C ASN A 827 19.98 -19.50 103.96
N GLY A 828 19.13 -18.58 103.48
CA GLY A 828 19.47 -17.15 103.23
C GLY A 828 19.71 -16.69 101.78
N GLN A 829 18.67 -16.22 101.04
CA GLN A 829 18.35 -14.78 100.76
C GLN A 829 19.40 -14.05 99.89
N ARG A 830 19.12 -13.45 98.72
CA ARG A 830 18.01 -12.61 98.20
C ARG A 830 17.87 -12.88 96.69
N GLY A 831 16.70 -13.02 96.05
CA GLY A 831 15.60 -12.05 95.85
C GLY A 831 15.90 -11.17 94.60
N GLY A 832 15.10 -11.05 93.54
CA GLY A 832 13.76 -11.52 93.15
C GLY A 832 13.55 -11.27 91.63
N GLN A 833 12.69 -12.05 90.95
CA GLN A 833 11.32 -11.66 90.52
C GLN A 833 11.30 -10.70 89.31
N GLN A 834 10.75 -11.04 88.13
CA GLN A 834 9.36 -11.33 87.70
C GLN A 834 9.45 -11.61 86.15
N GLN A 835 8.55 -12.20 85.38
CA GLN A 835 7.23 -12.84 85.50
C GLN A 835 6.94 -13.56 84.17
N GLN A 836 6.16 -14.63 84.25
CA GLN A 836 5.48 -15.31 83.15
C GLN A 836 4.35 -14.46 82.55
N GLN A 837 4.01 -14.69 81.28
CA GLN A 837 2.68 -15.14 80.80
C GLN A 837 2.65 -15.07 79.25
N GLN A 838 2.44 -16.20 78.58
CA GLN A 838 1.17 -16.76 78.09
C GLN A 838 0.62 -16.09 76.80
N GLN A 839 0.58 -16.92 75.76
CA GLN A 839 -0.45 -17.09 74.72
C GLN A 839 -1.50 -15.97 74.50
N GLY A 840 -1.52 -15.45 73.26
CA GLY A 840 -2.69 -15.48 72.36
C GLY A 840 -3.86 -14.49 72.56
N GLY A 841 -4.17 -13.71 71.52
CA GLY A 841 -5.55 -13.30 71.17
C GLY A 841 -5.76 -11.87 70.65
N GLY A 842 -6.17 -11.76 69.37
CA GLY A 842 -7.20 -10.82 68.85
C GLY A 842 -6.83 -9.35 68.58
N GLY A 843 -6.97 -8.92 67.32
CA GLY A 843 -6.95 -7.52 66.87
C GLY A 843 -6.44 -7.35 65.44
#